data_AF-D8QBL0-F1
#
_entry.id   AF-D8QBL0-F1
#
_cell.length_a   1.000
_cell.length_b   1.000
_cell.length_c   1.000
_cell.angle_alpha   90.00
_cell.angle_beta   90.00
_cell.angle_gamma   90.00
#
_symmetry.space_group_name_H-M   'P 1'
#
loop_
_entity.id
_entity.type
_entity.pdbx_description
1 polymer ?
#
loop_
_entity_poly.entity_id
_entity_poly.type
_entity_poly.pdbx_seq_one_letter_code
_entity_poly.pdbx_strand_id
1 'polypeptide(L)'
;MEADVGALLERATPLANVELHRGGYVPDTDEEYALRRSSREISAKMLAIDSEIQMLSVLRGKLSGQLELNQALLAPVRRLPNEILFKIFTYYAHPIGFFTPFLITRTVACVSRAWRAAARGTPGLWTSISSRTADMTGMLPLQLSHPVSDDAALQHFTQALDTYASRWQFISFHGSCSTLRKEPRRSLPSLEAAAVTIVGPPTGDVLDFLADAPALKDLKVVFNYLESELPETFMVPSFPELTIFPTLTHLSLSFNSCLRLDMICPALDTCRGTLISLTLSMAIDSGWGMVLGGWIVPITMTALATIELGSACYEVLEHIDTPALQEITIRDVSEDMRSPFPALTEFASRTHPSGTLTRLNLWNIEEEDETSDSLLLCLDEWGGLQELCVVEPENHAPMMPDWAFKHLQCAADEVPTLPNLKAFSLTARPRRPWNAYKAALEAMILSRESAMECASEAVVALERVDLKVDYVRGFPPADSKIMQWVLTNDPAITLAHPKSVQCFIEAIAHNPAVQLSLEHVHLVAPEHPEDRSAMLHALLALFSITRSAYTRLTPRLTCIYAHGPWTPAETRMLADLTHSPPSRLRALLPREHPLVHVVHRTVAHVRAAHPPAPRRPTTQEKIRDALSRVAHLHLKRRAQHTSMAHAHEMAMRSDEEISRSAFDTREMRRTFTNALAHLTRSKASRNPKPKARTVPAAAPWFVSTRRATALVVEARRNARPSRAIAPAMRRIASGNSPRRLSISAYFPVRRGSLSSFFPLSAPMLSFSLPCPPETVTLIVVDQTMKVGQTLGTRAVSVWTAWPLYLILFSLFLAYRTLLLYGSH
;
A
#
# COMPACT_ATOMS: atom_id res chain seq x y z
N MET A 1 8.23 8.26 -56.71
CA MET A 1 9.01 7.39 -55.81
C MET A 1 8.73 5.93 -56.12
N GLU A 2 7.47 5.48 -56.10
CA GLU A 2 7.08 4.09 -56.39
C GLU A 2 7.54 3.59 -57.77
N ALA A 3 7.28 4.35 -58.86
CA ALA A 3 7.73 4.00 -60.21
C ALA A 3 9.27 3.96 -60.38
N ASP A 4 9.99 4.71 -59.55
CA ASP A 4 11.45 4.83 -59.59
C ASP A 4 12.13 3.68 -58.80
N VAL A 5 11.53 3.28 -57.67
CA VAL A 5 11.92 2.07 -56.93
C VAL A 5 11.64 0.82 -57.77
N GLY A 6 10.48 0.76 -58.44
CA GLY A 6 10.13 -0.33 -59.36
C GLY A 6 11.17 -0.50 -60.48
N ALA A 7 11.49 0.57 -61.20
CA ALA A 7 12.50 0.54 -62.26
C ALA A 7 13.91 0.19 -61.75
N LEU A 8 14.26 0.57 -60.51
CA LEU A 8 15.53 0.19 -59.89
C LEU A 8 15.58 -1.31 -59.55
N LEU A 9 14.49 -1.85 -59.00
CA LEU A 9 14.37 -3.28 -58.68
C LEU A 9 14.33 -4.14 -59.95
N GLU A 10 13.61 -3.70 -60.98
CA GLU A 10 13.57 -4.37 -62.30
C GLU A 10 14.98 -4.47 -62.92
N ARG A 11 15.79 -3.42 -62.79
CA ARG A 11 17.19 -3.43 -63.26
C ARG A 11 18.12 -4.26 -62.39
N ALA A 12 17.87 -4.34 -61.08
CA ALA A 12 18.72 -5.07 -60.13
C ALA A 12 18.47 -6.60 -60.15
N THR A 13 17.23 -7.02 -60.39
CA THR A 13 16.79 -8.42 -60.38
C THR A 13 17.58 -9.35 -61.32
N PRO A 14 17.90 -8.98 -62.58
CA PRO A 14 18.71 -9.85 -63.43
C PRO A 14 20.18 -9.92 -63.00
N LEU A 15 20.70 -8.90 -62.29
CA LEU A 15 22.11 -8.86 -61.84
C LEU A 15 22.33 -9.72 -60.59
N ALA A 16 21.36 -9.74 -59.66
CA ALA A 16 21.38 -10.58 -58.47
C ALA A 16 19.98 -11.07 -58.14
N ASN A 17 19.80 -12.38 -58.23
CA ASN A 17 18.61 -13.08 -57.74
C ASN A 17 19.02 -14.32 -56.94
N VAL A 18 18.03 -14.92 -56.28
CA VAL A 18 18.23 -16.03 -55.34
C VAL A 18 18.71 -17.29 -56.07
N GLU A 19 18.27 -17.49 -57.31
CA GLU A 19 18.64 -18.62 -58.16
C GLU A 19 20.12 -18.56 -58.54
N LEU A 20 20.62 -17.40 -58.97
CA LEU A 20 22.05 -17.18 -59.24
C LEU A 20 22.90 -17.44 -57.99
N HIS A 21 22.49 -16.92 -56.84
CA HIS A 21 23.21 -17.15 -55.57
C HIS A 21 23.27 -18.63 -55.21
N ARG A 22 22.16 -19.37 -55.35
CA ARG A 22 22.10 -20.81 -55.06
C ARG A 22 22.89 -21.67 -56.08
N GLY A 23 23.03 -21.19 -57.31
CA GLY A 23 23.79 -21.86 -58.37
C GLY A 23 25.30 -21.76 -58.23
N GLY A 24 25.82 -21.08 -57.19
CA GLY A 24 27.25 -20.85 -57.01
C GLY A 24 27.84 -19.89 -58.05
N TYR A 25 27.00 -19.05 -58.66
CA TYR A 25 27.41 -18.07 -59.65
C TYR A 25 28.44 -17.09 -59.04
N VAL A 26 29.54 -16.88 -59.77
CA VAL A 26 30.59 -15.93 -59.42
C VAL A 26 30.57 -14.84 -60.49
N PRO A 27 30.20 -13.59 -60.15
CA PRO A 27 30.14 -12.50 -61.12
C PRO A 27 31.55 -12.17 -61.64
N ASP A 28 31.64 -11.81 -62.92
CA ASP A 28 32.87 -11.24 -63.47
C ASP A 28 33.12 -9.80 -62.96
N THR A 29 34.23 -9.19 -63.38
CA THR A 29 34.62 -7.86 -62.88
C THR A 29 33.63 -6.75 -63.27
N ASP A 30 32.99 -6.86 -64.43
CA ASP A 30 32.03 -5.86 -64.92
C ASP A 30 30.66 -6.04 -64.23
N GLU A 31 30.23 -7.28 -64.03
CA GLU A 31 29.05 -7.66 -63.27
C GLU A 31 29.18 -7.28 -61.79
N GLU A 32 30.36 -7.46 -61.19
CA GLU A 32 30.67 -7.01 -59.83
C GLU A 32 30.51 -5.49 -59.71
N TYR A 33 31.02 -4.74 -60.70
CA TYR A 33 30.86 -3.29 -60.73
C TYR A 33 29.38 -2.88 -60.86
N ALA A 34 28.62 -3.53 -61.74
CA ALA A 34 27.19 -3.30 -61.92
C ALA A 34 26.40 -3.60 -60.63
N LEU A 35 26.73 -4.69 -59.93
CA LEU A 35 26.15 -5.05 -58.64
C LEU A 35 26.44 -4.01 -57.57
N ARG A 36 27.71 -3.61 -57.40
CA ARG A 36 28.10 -2.58 -56.42
C ARG A 36 27.39 -1.26 -56.69
N ARG A 37 27.23 -0.87 -57.95
CA ARG A 37 26.48 0.34 -58.34
C ARG A 37 25.00 0.20 -57.98
N SER A 38 24.37 -0.92 -58.35
CA SER A 38 22.97 -1.21 -58.04
C SER A 38 22.72 -1.22 -56.52
N SER A 39 23.59 -1.87 -55.73
CA SER A 39 23.50 -1.88 -54.27
C SER A 39 23.59 -0.48 -53.65
N ARG A 40 24.45 0.41 -54.19
CA ARG A 40 24.52 1.81 -53.72
C ARG A 40 23.26 2.59 -54.07
N GLU A 41 22.72 2.42 -55.28
CA GLU A 41 21.47 3.06 -55.70
C GLU A 41 20.29 2.59 -54.83
N ILE A 42 20.18 1.29 -54.57
CA ILE A 42 19.15 0.71 -53.68
C ILE A 42 19.33 1.23 -52.25
N SER A 43 20.54 1.22 -51.71
CA SER A 43 20.81 1.73 -50.35
C SER A 43 20.46 3.22 -50.22
N ALA A 44 20.78 4.04 -51.22
CA ALA A 44 20.41 5.45 -51.23
C ALA A 44 18.89 5.66 -51.29
N LYS A 45 18.16 4.83 -52.05
CA LYS A 45 16.68 4.86 -52.07
C LYS A 45 16.07 4.37 -50.77
N MET A 46 16.63 3.34 -50.13
CA MET A 46 16.21 2.88 -48.80
C MET A 46 16.33 4.01 -47.77
N LEU A 47 17.49 4.68 -47.71
CA LEU A 47 17.69 5.84 -46.83
C LEU A 47 16.69 6.98 -47.11
N ALA A 48 16.38 7.24 -48.38
CA ALA A 48 15.37 8.24 -48.74
C ALA A 48 13.96 7.84 -48.27
N ILE A 49 13.56 6.58 -48.44
CA ILE A 49 12.27 6.06 -47.94
C ILE A 49 12.22 6.14 -46.41
N ASP A 50 13.28 5.75 -45.71
CA ASP A 50 13.34 5.82 -44.25
C ASP A 50 13.22 7.28 -43.76
N SER A 51 13.83 8.24 -44.45
CA SER A 51 13.70 9.67 -44.14
C SER A 51 12.25 10.18 -44.34
N GLU A 52 11.55 9.70 -45.38
CA GLU A 52 10.15 10.03 -45.64
C GLU A 52 9.23 9.42 -44.57
N ILE A 53 9.47 8.15 -44.18
CA ILE A 53 8.74 7.49 -43.09
C ILE A 53 8.92 8.27 -41.77
N GLN A 54 10.14 8.72 -41.48
CA GLN A 54 10.42 9.54 -40.31
C GLN A 54 9.66 10.87 -40.36
N MET A 55 9.70 11.57 -41.50
CA MET A 55 8.97 12.83 -41.69
C MET A 55 7.46 12.64 -41.55
N LEU A 56 6.88 11.62 -42.19
CA LEU A 56 5.45 11.29 -42.10
C LEU A 56 5.05 10.91 -40.67
N SER A 57 5.92 10.24 -39.92
CA SER A 57 5.70 9.92 -38.50
C SER A 57 5.66 11.18 -37.64
N VAL A 58 6.58 12.14 -37.89
CA VAL A 58 6.57 13.45 -37.22
C VAL A 58 5.30 14.24 -37.57
N LEU A 59 4.90 14.26 -38.85
CA LEU A 59 3.68 14.95 -39.29
C LEU A 59 2.43 14.31 -38.68
N ARG A 60 2.33 12.98 -38.66
CA ARG A 60 1.26 12.24 -37.99
C ARG A 60 1.22 12.53 -36.50
N GLY A 61 2.37 12.68 -35.85
CA GLY A 61 2.48 13.12 -34.46
C GLY A 61 1.87 14.51 -34.25
N LYS A 62 2.20 15.48 -35.13
CA LYS A 62 1.64 16.83 -35.11
C LYS A 62 0.12 16.82 -35.32
N LEU A 63 -0.38 16.09 -36.32
CA LEU A 63 -1.81 15.98 -36.61
C LEU A 63 -2.58 15.31 -35.47
N SER A 64 -2.03 14.25 -34.89
CA SER A 64 -2.60 13.59 -33.70
C SER A 64 -2.68 14.55 -32.52
N GLY A 65 -1.62 15.32 -32.26
CA GLY A 65 -1.60 16.35 -31.22
C GLY A 65 -2.66 17.43 -31.43
N GLN A 66 -2.83 17.90 -32.67
CA GLN A 66 -3.88 18.88 -33.00
C GLN A 66 -5.29 18.29 -32.87
N LEU A 67 -5.50 17.04 -33.27
CA LEU A 67 -6.79 16.35 -33.14
C LEU A 67 -7.19 16.22 -31.67
N GLU A 68 -6.26 15.80 -30.82
CA GLU A 68 -6.50 15.71 -29.37
C GLU A 68 -6.78 17.07 -28.74
N LEU A 69 -6.06 18.12 -29.16
CA LEU A 69 -6.35 19.48 -28.72
C LEU A 69 -7.78 19.88 -29.11
N ASN A 70 -8.19 19.63 -30.35
CA ASN A 70 -9.55 19.93 -30.82
C ASN A 70 -10.60 19.13 -30.04
N GLN A 71 -10.37 17.84 -29.79
CA GLN A 71 -11.24 17.00 -28.96
C GLN A 71 -11.33 17.52 -27.52
N ALA A 72 -10.19 17.94 -26.94
CA ALA A 72 -10.16 18.53 -25.61
C ALA A 72 -10.91 19.88 -25.56
N LEU A 73 -10.84 20.70 -26.61
CA LEU A 73 -11.60 21.95 -26.75
C LEU A 73 -13.11 21.70 -26.87
N LEU A 74 -13.50 20.62 -27.54
CA LEU A 74 -14.90 20.22 -27.75
C LEU A 74 -15.49 19.38 -26.60
N ALA A 75 -14.68 19.00 -25.62
CA ALA A 75 -15.12 18.16 -24.51
C ALA A 75 -16.31 18.81 -23.76
N PRO A 76 -17.45 18.09 -23.59
CA PRO A 76 -18.66 18.64 -22.97
C PRO A 76 -18.44 19.24 -21.58
N VAL A 77 -17.48 18.67 -20.84
CA VAL A 77 -17.12 19.08 -19.48
C VAL A 77 -16.66 20.55 -19.36
N ARG A 78 -16.22 21.17 -20.47
CA ARG A 78 -15.86 22.60 -20.50
C ARG A 78 -17.05 23.54 -20.44
N ARG A 79 -18.25 23.05 -20.72
CA ARG A 79 -19.51 23.82 -20.68
C ARG A 79 -20.21 23.69 -19.32
N LEU A 80 -19.69 22.86 -18.43
CA LEU A 80 -20.30 22.68 -17.11
C LEU A 80 -20.03 23.91 -16.23
N PRO A 81 -21.03 24.34 -15.44
CA PRO A 81 -20.82 25.31 -14.37
C PRO A 81 -19.79 24.80 -13.34
N ASN A 82 -19.11 25.73 -12.68
CA ASN A 82 -18.05 25.39 -11.71
C ASN A 82 -18.60 24.54 -10.55
N GLU A 83 -19.85 24.76 -10.15
CA GLU A 83 -20.52 24.02 -9.07
C GLU A 83 -20.61 22.53 -9.39
N ILE A 84 -20.85 22.19 -10.66
CA ILE A 84 -20.89 20.79 -11.11
C ILE A 84 -19.48 20.21 -11.16
N LEU A 85 -18.49 20.99 -11.61
CA LEU A 85 -17.08 20.58 -11.57
C LEU A 85 -16.62 20.33 -10.12
N PHE A 86 -17.03 21.14 -9.16
CA PHE A 86 -16.70 20.97 -7.75
C PHE A 86 -17.23 19.64 -7.21
N LYS A 87 -18.50 19.32 -7.53
CA LYS A 87 -19.10 18.02 -7.16
C LYS A 87 -18.34 16.86 -7.80
N ILE A 88 -18.04 16.94 -9.11
CA ILE A 88 -17.27 15.91 -9.81
C ILE A 88 -15.91 15.71 -9.16
N PHE A 89 -15.18 16.79 -8.84
CA PHE A 89 -13.87 16.70 -8.21
C PHE A 89 -13.95 16.12 -6.80
N THR A 90 -14.98 16.48 -6.03
CA THR A 90 -15.22 15.93 -4.69
C THR A 90 -15.50 14.43 -4.76
N TYR A 91 -16.36 13.97 -5.68
CA TYR A 91 -16.61 12.55 -5.89
C TYR A 91 -15.37 11.79 -6.39
N TYR A 92 -14.57 12.41 -7.26
CA TYR A 92 -13.33 11.83 -7.75
C TYR A 92 -12.28 11.70 -6.64
N ALA A 93 -12.23 12.67 -5.71
CA ALA A 93 -11.33 12.68 -4.57
C ALA A 93 -11.75 11.74 -3.43
N HIS A 94 -13.05 11.57 -3.21
CA HIS A 94 -13.62 10.85 -2.06
C HIS A 94 -12.98 9.48 -1.76
N PRO A 95 -12.76 8.57 -2.73
CA PRO A 95 -12.22 7.24 -2.42
C PRO A 95 -10.73 7.22 -2.05
N ILE A 96 -10.01 8.35 -2.14
CA ILE A 96 -8.54 8.37 -2.12
C ILE A 96 -7.99 8.96 -0.80
N GLY A 97 -8.86 9.44 0.08
CA GLY A 97 -8.52 9.89 1.44
C GLY A 97 -7.42 10.95 1.44
N PHE A 98 -6.35 10.71 2.21
CA PHE A 98 -5.25 11.65 2.43
C PHE A 98 -4.41 11.99 1.18
N PHE A 99 -4.49 11.18 0.12
CA PHE A 99 -3.79 11.47 -1.15
C PHE A 99 -4.56 12.43 -2.06
N THR A 100 -5.74 12.88 -1.65
CA THR A 100 -6.60 13.78 -2.43
C THR A 100 -5.86 15.00 -2.99
N PRO A 101 -5.15 15.84 -2.20
CA PRO A 101 -4.52 17.05 -2.73
C PRO A 101 -3.46 16.75 -3.79
N PHE A 102 -2.67 15.68 -3.57
CA PHE A 102 -1.63 15.25 -4.49
C PHE A 102 -2.23 14.77 -5.81
N LEU A 103 -3.27 13.94 -5.74
CA LEU A 103 -3.99 13.46 -6.90
C LEU A 103 -4.61 14.63 -7.67
N ILE A 104 -5.40 15.48 -7.00
CA ILE A 104 -6.05 16.64 -7.61
C ILE A 104 -5.02 17.56 -8.27
N THR A 105 -3.88 17.79 -7.62
CA THR A 105 -2.80 18.61 -8.17
C THR A 105 -2.18 17.98 -9.43
N ARG A 106 -2.00 16.65 -9.46
CA ARG A 106 -1.37 15.96 -10.60
C ARG A 106 -2.32 15.63 -11.74
N THR A 107 -3.62 15.45 -11.47
CA THR A 107 -4.61 15.07 -12.46
C THR A 107 -5.49 16.27 -12.82
N VAL A 108 -6.45 16.62 -11.97
CA VAL A 108 -7.49 17.63 -12.21
C VAL A 108 -6.91 19.01 -12.51
N ALA A 109 -5.99 19.48 -11.67
CA ALA A 109 -5.38 20.80 -11.79
C ALA A 109 -4.41 20.93 -12.98
N CYS A 110 -4.01 19.80 -13.60
CA CYS A 110 -3.17 19.79 -14.78
C CYS A 110 -3.96 19.87 -16.09
N VAL A 111 -5.27 19.61 -16.08
CA VAL A 111 -6.10 19.53 -17.31
C VAL A 111 -6.22 20.88 -18.01
N SER A 112 -6.64 21.92 -17.28
CA SER A 112 -6.83 23.27 -17.85
C SER A 112 -6.73 24.36 -16.78
N ARG A 113 -6.60 25.61 -17.20
CA ARG A 113 -6.62 26.76 -16.26
C ARG A 113 -7.97 26.86 -15.53
N ALA A 114 -9.08 26.60 -16.22
CA ALA A 114 -10.41 26.62 -15.63
C ALA A 114 -10.56 25.53 -14.56
N TRP A 115 -10.12 24.30 -14.85
CA TRP A 115 -10.15 23.19 -13.89
C TRP A 115 -9.24 23.43 -12.69
N ARG A 116 -8.05 24.00 -12.90
CA ARG A 116 -7.16 24.39 -11.80
C ARG A 116 -7.80 25.44 -10.90
N ALA A 117 -8.39 26.47 -11.48
CA ALA A 117 -9.11 27.49 -10.73
C ALA A 117 -10.30 26.88 -9.98
N ALA A 118 -11.05 26.00 -10.63
CA ALA A 118 -12.18 25.33 -10.03
C ALA A 118 -11.78 24.41 -8.86
N ALA A 119 -10.73 23.61 -9.04
CA ALA A 119 -10.18 22.76 -7.98
C ALA A 119 -9.70 23.60 -6.79
N ARG A 120 -8.94 24.68 -7.02
CA ARG A 120 -8.53 25.63 -5.96
C ARG A 120 -9.71 26.30 -5.27
N GLY A 121 -10.77 26.60 -6.03
CA GLY A 121 -12.02 27.15 -5.52
C GLY A 121 -12.93 26.13 -4.83
N THR A 122 -12.48 24.88 -4.66
CA THR A 122 -13.20 23.85 -3.92
C THR A 122 -12.45 23.53 -2.61
N PRO A 123 -12.70 24.28 -1.52
CA PRO A 123 -11.98 24.10 -0.26
C PRO A 123 -11.98 22.67 0.28
N GLY A 124 -13.03 21.89 0.06
CA GLY A 124 -13.13 20.48 0.48
C GLY A 124 -12.06 19.55 -0.12
N LEU A 125 -11.42 19.94 -1.23
CA LEU A 125 -10.30 19.18 -1.82
C LEU A 125 -8.97 19.43 -1.09
N TRP A 126 -8.92 20.45 -0.24
CA TRP A 126 -7.72 20.94 0.44
C TRP A 126 -7.85 20.91 1.96
N THR A 127 -8.90 20.29 2.50
CA THR A 127 -9.04 20.04 3.94
C THR A 127 -8.03 19.01 4.41
N SER A 128 -7.70 18.04 3.58
CA SER A 128 -6.64 17.08 3.85
C SER A 128 -5.28 17.68 3.51
N ILE A 129 -4.38 17.78 4.49
CA ILE A 129 -3.00 18.22 4.29
C ILE A 129 -2.09 17.05 4.63
N SER A 130 -1.30 16.63 3.65
CA SER A 130 -0.13 15.80 3.89
C SER A 130 1.11 16.68 4.09
N SER A 131 2.14 16.17 4.75
CA SER A 131 3.45 16.85 4.88
C SER A 131 4.09 17.31 3.56
N ARG A 132 3.54 16.90 2.42
CA ARG A 132 4.00 17.27 1.06
C ARG A 132 3.28 18.48 0.44
N THR A 133 2.25 19.08 1.05
CA THR A 133 1.32 20.00 0.34
C THR A 133 0.78 21.22 1.16
N ALA A 134 1.57 21.86 2.02
CA ALA A 134 1.07 22.80 3.04
C ALA A 134 0.48 24.16 2.56
N ASP A 135 0.62 24.57 1.29
CA ASP A 135 0.46 25.99 0.90
C ASP A 135 -0.96 26.49 0.54
N MET A 136 -2.04 25.69 0.68
CA MET A 136 -3.34 26.03 0.03
C MET A 136 -4.59 25.96 0.91
N THR A 137 -4.47 26.04 2.24
CA THR A 137 -5.63 25.83 3.11
C THR A 137 -6.40 27.12 3.39
N GLY A 138 -7.71 27.09 3.09
CA GLY A 138 -8.67 28.17 3.36
C GLY A 138 -9.04 28.24 4.86
N MET A 139 -10.31 28.46 5.21
CA MET A 139 -10.81 28.52 6.60
C MET A 139 -11.46 27.22 7.12
N LEU A 140 -11.46 26.13 6.32
CA LEU A 140 -12.14 24.89 6.67
C LEU A 140 -11.43 24.06 7.76
N PRO A 141 -12.13 23.11 8.42
CA PRO A 141 -11.47 22.12 9.27
C PRO A 141 -10.34 21.39 8.53
N LEU A 142 -9.23 21.17 9.22
CA LEU A 142 -8.03 20.56 8.67
C LEU A 142 -7.93 19.10 9.11
N GLN A 143 -7.63 18.23 8.16
CA GLN A 143 -7.30 16.84 8.37
C GLN A 143 -5.82 16.65 8.04
N LEU A 144 -5.00 16.37 9.04
CA LEU A 144 -3.56 16.26 8.87
C LEU A 144 -3.15 14.79 8.76
N SER A 145 -2.25 14.48 7.85
CA SER A 145 -1.65 13.15 7.76
C SER A 145 -0.15 13.20 7.51
N HIS A 146 0.58 12.49 8.34
CA HIS A 146 2.01 12.26 8.23
C HIS A 146 2.28 10.75 8.29
N PRO A 147 2.19 10.04 7.15
CA PRO A 147 2.28 8.58 7.13
C PRO A 147 3.71 8.03 7.22
N VAL A 148 4.72 8.89 7.04
CA VAL A 148 6.13 8.51 7.01
C VAL A 148 6.69 8.54 8.42
N SER A 149 7.52 7.56 8.77
CA SER A 149 8.28 7.57 10.02
C SER A 149 9.52 8.45 9.88
N ASP A 150 9.35 9.73 9.55
CA ASP A 150 10.41 10.74 9.48
C ASP A 150 10.14 11.82 10.52
N ASP A 151 10.76 11.62 11.68
CA ASP A 151 10.59 12.46 12.87
C ASP A 151 10.89 13.94 12.63
N ALA A 152 11.94 14.24 11.85
CA ALA A 152 12.30 15.62 11.55
C ALA A 152 11.26 16.26 10.63
N ALA A 153 10.75 15.51 9.66
CA ALA A 153 9.69 15.96 8.78
C ALA A 153 8.36 16.13 9.53
N LEU A 154 8.06 15.28 10.53
CA LEU A 154 6.89 15.42 11.39
C LEU A 154 6.96 16.72 12.19
N GLN A 155 8.07 16.97 12.89
CA GLN A 155 8.26 18.20 13.66
C GLN A 155 8.18 19.46 12.80
N HIS A 156 8.84 19.45 11.63
CA HIS A 156 8.75 20.58 10.70
C HIS A 156 7.32 20.78 10.20
N PHE A 157 6.60 19.69 9.94
CA PHE A 157 5.22 19.73 9.49
C PHE A 157 4.26 20.27 10.56
N THR A 158 4.36 19.80 11.80
CA THR A 158 3.53 20.27 12.91
C THR A 158 3.82 21.73 13.25
N GLN A 159 5.10 22.13 13.25
CA GLN A 159 5.51 23.53 13.44
C GLN A 159 4.98 24.46 12.35
N ALA A 160 5.04 24.04 11.08
CA ALA A 160 4.54 24.85 9.97
C ALA A 160 3.01 25.09 10.03
N LEU A 161 2.28 24.17 10.66
CA LEU A 161 0.82 24.22 10.77
C LEU A 161 0.31 24.68 12.14
N ASP A 162 1.21 25.05 13.05
CA ASP A 162 0.90 25.42 14.44
C ASP A 162 -0.10 26.58 14.52
N THR A 163 0.04 27.56 13.63
CA THR A 163 -0.90 28.70 13.50
C THR A 163 -2.34 28.30 13.14
N TYR A 164 -2.55 27.07 12.68
CA TYR A 164 -3.86 26.52 12.32
C TYR A 164 -4.32 25.40 13.28
N ALA A 165 -3.61 25.17 14.39
CA ALA A 165 -3.90 24.10 15.35
C ALA A 165 -5.37 24.08 15.82
N SER A 166 -5.96 25.25 16.03
CA SER A 166 -7.36 25.38 16.45
C SER A 166 -8.39 24.84 15.45
N ARG A 167 -7.97 24.53 14.23
CA ARG A 167 -8.82 24.01 13.15
C ARG A 167 -8.56 22.54 12.84
N TRP A 168 -7.61 21.91 13.51
CA TRP A 168 -7.32 20.49 13.29
C TRP A 168 -8.50 19.69 13.81
N GLN A 169 -9.17 18.98 12.91
CA GLN A 169 -10.33 18.14 13.22
C GLN A 169 -9.95 16.67 13.27
N PHE A 170 -9.01 16.28 12.41
CA PHE A 170 -8.46 14.94 12.36
C PHE A 170 -6.94 15.03 12.23
N ILE A 171 -6.20 14.22 12.97
CA ILE A 171 -4.76 14.03 12.76
C ILE A 171 -4.44 12.54 12.59
N SER A 172 -3.51 12.23 11.70
CA SER A 172 -2.89 10.91 11.59
C SER A 172 -1.38 11.08 11.56
N PHE A 173 -0.70 10.77 12.66
CA PHE A 173 0.75 10.92 12.79
C PHE A 173 1.43 9.57 12.94
N HIS A 174 2.57 9.43 12.27
CA HIS A 174 3.50 8.32 12.44
C HIS A 174 4.84 8.92 12.87
N GLY A 175 5.33 8.54 14.04
CA GLY A 175 6.60 9.05 14.56
C GLY A 175 7.16 8.18 15.66
N SER A 176 8.43 8.37 15.99
CA SER A 176 9.01 7.68 17.14
C SER A 176 8.43 8.22 18.45
N CYS A 177 8.40 7.37 19.47
CA CYS A 177 8.02 7.75 20.84
C CYS A 177 8.83 8.98 21.30
N SER A 178 10.13 9.00 21.01
CA SER A 178 11.02 10.10 21.38
C SER A 178 10.68 11.43 20.73
N THR A 179 10.06 11.40 19.55
CA THR A 179 9.69 12.59 18.79
C THR A 179 8.31 13.09 19.16
N LEU A 180 7.34 12.18 19.29
CA LEU A 180 5.98 12.52 19.75
C LEU A 180 5.99 13.10 21.17
N ARG A 181 6.86 12.58 22.04
CA ARG A 181 7.10 13.15 23.37
C ARG A 181 7.62 14.60 23.34
N LYS A 182 8.36 14.97 22.29
CA LYS A 182 8.90 16.33 22.11
C LYS A 182 7.90 17.27 21.44
N GLU A 183 6.78 16.76 20.93
CA GLU A 183 5.75 17.62 20.36
C GLU A 183 5.15 18.50 21.46
N PRO A 184 5.12 19.83 21.28
CA PRO A 184 4.55 20.72 22.28
C PRO A 184 3.07 20.45 22.43
N ARG A 185 2.57 20.61 23.66
CA ARG A 185 1.13 20.68 23.95
C ARG A 185 0.54 21.85 23.18
N ARG A 186 -0.46 21.56 22.35
CA ARG A 186 -1.15 22.54 21.52
C ARG A 186 -2.61 22.58 21.91
N SER A 187 -3.19 23.78 21.87
CA SER A 187 -4.64 23.90 21.98
C SER A 187 -5.29 23.35 20.72
N LEU A 188 -6.00 22.23 20.87
CA LEU A 188 -6.64 21.48 19.78
C LEU A 188 -8.16 21.40 20.00
N PRO A 189 -8.87 22.55 20.17
CA PRO A 189 -10.27 22.60 20.58
C PRO A 189 -11.25 21.98 19.57
N SER A 190 -10.86 21.83 18.30
CA SER A 190 -11.68 21.23 17.25
C SER A 190 -11.28 19.80 16.91
N LEU A 191 -10.29 19.23 17.58
CA LEU A 191 -9.80 17.90 17.26
C LEU A 191 -10.80 16.86 17.74
N GLU A 192 -11.47 16.21 16.79
CA GLU A 192 -12.49 15.19 17.06
C GLU A 192 -11.92 13.78 16.97
N ALA A 193 -10.88 13.57 16.16
CA ALA A 193 -10.29 12.26 15.93
C ALA A 193 -8.76 12.32 15.78
N ALA A 194 -8.07 11.33 16.35
CA ALA A 194 -6.62 11.22 16.25
C ALA A 194 -6.19 9.77 16.01
N ALA A 195 -5.30 9.56 15.05
CA ALA A 195 -4.65 8.27 14.78
C ALA A 195 -3.13 8.43 14.94
N VAL A 196 -2.52 7.77 15.92
CA VAL A 196 -1.10 7.93 16.26
C VAL A 196 -0.40 6.57 16.17
N THR A 197 0.53 6.44 15.22
CA THR A 197 1.44 5.29 15.13
C THR A 197 2.75 5.66 15.81
N ILE A 198 3.06 4.97 16.91
CA ILE A 198 4.22 5.21 17.76
C ILE A 198 5.27 4.16 17.47
N VAL A 199 6.47 4.58 17.10
CA VAL A 199 7.62 3.69 16.90
C VAL A 199 8.55 3.72 18.11
N GLY A 200 8.94 2.54 18.60
CA GLY A 200 9.84 2.39 19.75
C GLY A 200 9.10 2.19 21.08
N PRO A 201 9.85 2.11 22.20
CA PRO A 201 9.29 1.74 23.50
C PRO A 201 8.28 2.79 23.97
N PRO A 202 7.06 2.40 24.40
CA PRO A 202 6.07 3.35 24.89
C PRO A 202 6.61 4.15 26.09
N THR A 203 6.12 5.36 26.27
CA THR A 203 6.37 6.16 27.47
C THR A 203 5.04 6.78 27.91
N GLY A 204 4.87 7.02 29.21
CA GLY A 204 3.62 7.52 29.77
C GLY A 204 3.24 8.94 29.31
N ASP A 205 4.14 9.69 28.69
CA ASP A 205 3.92 11.07 28.22
C ASP A 205 3.86 11.19 26.69
N VAL A 206 3.84 10.08 25.94
CA VAL A 206 3.90 10.10 24.47
C VAL A 206 2.67 10.73 23.81
N LEU A 207 1.52 10.76 24.50
CA LEU A 207 0.27 11.36 24.03
C LEU A 207 -0.01 12.74 24.64
N ASP A 208 0.92 13.30 25.43
CA ASP A 208 0.73 14.58 26.12
C ASP A 208 0.42 15.74 25.17
N PHE A 209 0.90 15.70 23.92
CA PHE A 209 0.63 16.73 22.93
C PHE A 209 -0.87 16.85 22.58
N LEU A 210 -1.66 15.82 22.89
CA LEU A 210 -3.12 15.79 22.73
C LEU A 210 -3.87 16.32 23.95
N ALA A 211 -3.20 16.60 25.06
CA ALA A 211 -3.83 16.96 26.34
C ALA A 211 -4.92 18.04 26.21
N ASP A 212 -4.71 19.06 25.39
CA ASP A 212 -5.65 20.17 25.22
C ASP A 212 -6.63 19.95 24.03
N ALA A 213 -7.10 18.71 23.85
CA ALA A 213 -8.09 18.31 22.83
C ALA A 213 -9.46 17.93 23.45
N PRO A 214 -10.23 18.89 23.98
CA PRO A 214 -11.47 18.62 24.72
C PRO A 214 -12.62 18.08 23.86
N ALA A 215 -12.48 18.09 22.53
CA ALA A 215 -13.48 17.57 21.59
C ALA A 215 -13.14 16.16 21.08
N LEU A 216 -12.05 15.56 21.56
CA LEU A 216 -11.56 14.28 21.05
C LEU A 216 -12.55 13.16 21.40
N LYS A 217 -13.10 12.53 20.37
CA LYS A 217 -14.09 11.46 20.45
C LYS A 217 -13.53 10.12 20.02
N ASP A 218 -12.60 10.11 19.06
CA ASP A 218 -12.01 8.91 18.48
C ASP A 218 -10.49 8.96 18.57
N LEU A 219 -9.90 8.01 19.30
CA LEU A 219 -8.46 7.87 19.45
C LEU A 219 -8.02 6.48 19.03
N LYS A 220 -7.20 6.42 17.97
CA LYS A 220 -6.51 5.22 17.52
C LYS A 220 -5.02 5.33 17.81
N VAL A 221 -4.45 4.38 18.52
CA VAL A 221 -3.02 4.32 18.85
C VAL A 221 -2.46 2.98 18.42
N VAL A 222 -1.42 3.00 17.58
CA VAL A 222 -0.72 1.80 17.10
C VAL A 222 0.71 1.84 17.62
N PHE A 223 1.06 0.91 18.50
CA PHE A 223 2.41 0.73 19.03
C PHE A 223 3.19 -0.26 18.16
N ASN A 224 4.21 0.24 17.48
CA ASN A 224 5.08 -0.53 16.62
C ASN A 224 6.50 -0.51 17.19
N TYR A 225 6.83 -1.50 18.02
CA TYR A 225 8.18 -1.70 18.52
C TYR A 225 8.74 -3.03 18.04
N LEU A 226 10.02 -3.06 17.70
CA LEU A 226 10.72 -4.28 17.28
C LEU A 226 11.18 -5.02 18.54
N GLU A 227 10.86 -6.30 18.66
CA GLU A 227 11.28 -7.13 19.81
C GLU A 227 12.79 -7.14 20.02
N SER A 228 13.56 -7.08 18.92
CA SER A 228 15.03 -7.06 18.96
C SER A 228 15.63 -5.85 19.69
N GLU A 229 14.84 -4.80 19.92
CA GLU A 229 15.29 -3.58 20.60
C GLU A 229 14.99 -3.59 22.10
N LEU A 230 14.25 -4.57 22.62
CA LEU A 230 13.96 -4.67 24.04
C LEU A 230 15.01 -5.54 24.76
N PRO A 231 15.74 -4.99 25.74
CA PRO A 231 16.51 -5.81 26.67
C PRO A 231 15.60 -6.84 27.34
N GLU A 232 16.07 -8.07 27.54
CA GLU A 232 15.33 -9.15 28.24
C GLU A 232 14.84 -8.75 29.66
N THR A 233 15.37 -7.66 30.21
CA THR A 233 15.04 -7.12 31.53
C THR A 233 14.17 -5.86 31.48
N PHE A 234 13.69 -5.45 30.29
CA PHE A 234 12.99 -4.18 30.17
C PHE A 234 11.65 -4.24 30.90
N MET A 235 11.57 -3.52 32.02
CA MET A 235 10.32 -3.23 32.69
C MET A 235 9.38 -2.58 31.68
N VAL A 236 8.22 -3.19 31.50
CA VAL A 236 7.25 -2.76 30.51
C VAL A 236 6.82 -1.32 30.83
N PRO A 237 6.90 -0.38 29.88
CA PRO A 237 6.63 1.02 30.17
C PRO A 237 5.19 1.24 30.62
N SER A 238 4.92 2.16 31.53
CA SER A 238 3.55 2.55 31.86
C SER A 238 2.83 3.12 30.64
N PHE A 239 1.58 2.71 30.40
CA PHE A 239 0.75 3.32 29.38
C PHE A 239 0.50 4.80 29.70
N PRO A 240 0.37 5.68 28.70
CA PRO A 240 0.05 7.07 28.94
C PRO A 240 -1.28 7.24 29.66
N GLU A 241 -1.30 8.09 30.68
CA GLU A 241 -2.53 8.42 31.40
C GLU A 241 -3.53 9.09 30.42
N LEU A 242 -4.65 8.44 30.14
CA LEU A 242 -5.71 8.99 29.28
C LEU A 242 -6.61 10.01 30.00
N THR A 243 -6.18 10.54 31.15
CA THR A 243 -6.95 11.42 32.09
C THR A 243 -7.41 12.74 31.49
N ILE A 244 -7.12 12.95 30.21
CA ILE A 244 -7.24 14.22 29.51
C ILE A 244 -8.34 14.23 28.45
N PHE A 245 -9.03 13.10 28.23
CA PHE A 245 -10.03 12.98 27.15
C PHE A 245 -11.45 12.72 27.67
N PRO A 246 -12.13 13.73 28.25
CA PRO A 246 -13.45 13.56 28.86
C PRO A 246 -14.58 13.29 27.86
N THR A 247 -14.33 13.41 26.56
CA THR A 247 -15.33 13.15 25.50
C THR A 247 -15.01 11.91 24.68
N LEU A 248 -14.03 11.11 25.10
CA LEU A 248 -13.58 9.96 24.34
C LEU A 248 -14.65 8.88 24.32
N THR A 249 -15.11 8.53 23.12
CA THR A 249 -16.19 7.56 22.87
C THR A 249 -15.68 6.33 22.13
N HIS A 250 -14.61 6.45 21.34
CA HIS A 250 -14.01 5.37 20.58
C HIS A 250 -12.51 5.32 20.90
N LEU A 251 -12.03 4.15 21.32
CA LEU A 251 -10.62 3.91 21.62
C LEU A 251 -10.16 2.66 20.89
N SER A 252 -9.15 2.80 20.05
CA SER A 252 -8.52 1.68 19.34
C SER A 252 -7.05 1.61 19.70
N LEU A 253 -6.62 0.53 20.36
CA LEU A 253 -5.23 0.28 20.71
C LEU A 253 -4.74 -0.96 19.97
N SER A 254 -3.65 -0.83 19.23
CA SER A 254 -3.02 -1.94 18.53
C SER A 254 -1.55 -2.06 18.92
N PHE A 255 -1.12 -3.27 19.24
CA PHE A 255 0.24 -3.55 19.71
C PHE A 255 0.87 -4.60 18.82
N ASN A 256 2.11 -4.40 18.41
CA ASN A 256 2.85 -5.39 17.63
C ASN A 256 3.45 -6.53 18.47
N SER A 257 3.11 -6.61 19.75
CA SER A 257 3.89 -7.34 20.76
C SER A 257 3.14 -7.34 22.10
N CYS A 258 3.69 -8.03 23.11
CA CYS A 258 3.00 -8.35 24.35
C CYS A 258 2.42 -7.10 25.05
N LEU A 259 1.18 -7.26 25.52
CA LEU A 259 0.39 -6.27 26.20
C LEU A 259 0.19 -6.71 27.64
N ARG A 260 0.39 -5.81 28.60
CA ARG A 260 0.06 -6.10 30.00
C ARG A 260 -1.21 -5.37 30.38
N LEU A 261 -2.14 -6.08 30.99
CA LEU A 261 -3.44 -5.53 31.40
C LEU A 261 -3.31 -4.42 32.45
N ASP A 262 -2.32 -4.51 33.34
CA ASP A 262 -2.03 -3.48 34.35
C ASP A 262 -1.70 -2.12 33.74
N MET A 263 -1.26 -2.09 32.48
CA MET A 263 -1.00 -0.86 31.74
C MET A 263 -2.27 -0.25 31.15
N ILE A 264 -3.17 -1.05 30.60
CA ILE A 264 -4.39 -0.53 29.93
C ILE A 264 -5.49 -0.24 30.94
N CYS A 265 -5.61 -1.02 32.01
CA CYS A 265 -6.70 -0.88 32.96
C CYS A 265 -6.83 0.55 33.53
N PRO A 266 -5.75 1.23 33.96
CA PRO A 266 -5.84 2.64 34.39
C PRO A 266 -6.38 3.59 33.30
N ALA A 267 -6.01 3.31 32.04
CA ALA A 267 -6.45 4.08 30.89
C ALA A 267 -7.95 3.87 30.60
N LEU A 268 -8.43 2.62 30.72
CA LEU A 268 -9.86 2.30 30.58
C LEU A 268 -10.69 2.82 31.74
N ASP A 269 -10.19 2.75 32.98
CA ASP A 269 -10.89 3.26 34.16
C ASP A 269 -11.17 4.76 34.03
N THR A 270 -10.25 5.48 33.41
CA THR A 270 -10.39 6.91 33.14
C THR A 270 -11.54 7.22 32.16
N CYS A 271 -11.74 6.40 31.12
CA CYS A 271 -12.78 6.61 30.11
C CYS A 271 -14.03 5.74 30.31
N ARG A 272 -14.15 5.03 31.44
CA ARG A 272 -15.22 4.05 31.75
C ARG A 272 -16.64 4.59 31.57
N GLY A 273 -16.85 5.89 31.79
CA GLY A 273 -18.16 6.54 31.72
C GLY A 273 -18.55 7.03 30.32
N THR A 274 -17.59 7.14 29.39
CA THR A 274 -17.80 7.80 28.09
C THR A 274 -17.52 6.88 26.91
N LEU A 275 -16.73 5.82 27.12
CA LEU A 275 -16.34 4.92 26.06
C LEU A 275 -17.53 4.07 25.59
N ILE A 276 -17.86 4.20 24.30
CA ILE A 276 -18.94 3.47 23.62
C ILE A 276 -18.37 2.29 22.82
N SER A 277 -17.17 2.46 22.26
CA SER A 277 -16.49 1.46 21.44
C SER A 277 -15.03 1.29 21.86
N LEU A 278 -14.62 0.05 22.07
CA LEU A 278 -13.25 -0.32 22.42
C LEU A 278 -12.73 -1.37 21.44
N THR A 279 -11.61 -1.07 20.77
CA THR A 279 -10.88 -2.04 19.95
C THR A 279 -9.50 -2.25 20.56
N LEU A 280 -9.17 -3.48 20.95
CA LEU A 280 -7.83 -3.90 21.36
C LEU A 280 -7.33 -4.96 20.39
N SER A 281 -6.08 -4.87 19.95
CA SER A 281 -5.51 -5.85 19.03
C SER A 281 -4.03 -6.05 19.31
N MET A 282 -3.57 -7.29 19.31
CA MET A 282 -2.15 -7.64 19.37
C MET A 282 -1.71 -8.33 18.07
N ALA A 283 -0.42 -8.32 17.77
CA ALA A 283 0.14 -9.14 16.70
C ALA A 283 0.36 -10.58 17.19
N ILE A 284 0.04 -11.54 16.32
CA ILE A 284 0.01 -12.98 16.62
C ILE A 284 1.42 -13.53 16.96
N ASP A 285 2.47 -12.97 16.36
CA ASP A 285 3.83 -13.54 16.38
C ASP A 285 4.53 -13.54 17.75
N SER A 286 3.94 -12.94 18.79
CA SER A 286 4.68 -12.68 20.02
C SER A 286 4.94 -13.91 20.89
N GLY A 287 4.25 -15.05 20.73
CA GLY A 287 4.52 -16.28 21.53
C GLY A 287 4.39 -16.15 23.06
N TRP A 288 4.12 -14.95 23.57
CA TRP A 288 3.96 -14.63 24.98
C TRP A 288 2.48 -14.34 25.23
N GLY A 289 1.83 -15.18 26.03
CA GLY A 289 0.52 -14.86 26.59
C GLY A 289 0.57 -13.55 27.40
N MET A 290 -0.58 -12.92 27.64
CA MET A 290 -0.60 -11.74 28.49
C MET A 290 -0.17 -12.13 29.91
N VAL A 291 0.80 -11.39 30.45
CA VAL A 291 1.30 -11.64 31.79
C VAL A 291 0.38 -10.94 32.79
N LEU A 292 -0.48 -11.71 33.46
CA LEU A 292 -1.31 -11.25 34.57
C LEU A 292 -0.43 -10.84 35.76
N GLY A 293 -0.09 -9.56 35.82
CA GLY A 293 0.63 -8.95 36.93
C GLY A 293 -0.35 -8.34 37.94
N GLY A 294 -0.72 -9.09 38.97
CA GLY A 294 -1.45 -8.58 40.13
C GLY A 294 -2.98 -8.63 40.03
N TRP A 295 -3.64 -8.57 41.19
CA TRP A 295 -5.09 -8.47 41.29
C TRP A 295 -5.55 -7.10 40.78
N ILE A 296 -6.30 -7.09 39.68
CA ILE A 296 -6.89 -5.89 39.11
C ILE A 296 -8.35 -5.81 39.58
N VAL A 297 -8.75 -4.65 40.10
CA VAL A 297 -10.15 -4.37 40.46
C VAL A 297 -10.97 -4.28 39.17
N PRO A 298 -12.10 -5.00 39.05
CA PRO A 298 -12.94 -4.93 37.86
C PRO A 298 -13.39 -3.50 37.54
N ILE A 299 -13.33 -3.11 36.26
CA ILE A 299 -13.70 -1.77 35.78
C ILE A 299 -15.12 -1.82 35.22
N THR A 300 -16.06 -1.10 35.82
CA THR A 300 -17.42 -0.98 35.28
C THR A 300 -17.50 0.10 34.20
N MET A 301 -17.68 -0.31 32.95
CA MET A 301 -17.80 0.55 31.77
C MET A 301 -19.27 0.63 31.31
N THR A 302 -20.03 1.52 31.95
CA THR A 302 -21.49 1.61 31.78
C THR A 302 -21.98 2.05 30.40
N ALA A 303 -21.12 2.68 29.59
CA ALA A 303 -21.48 3.18 28.25
C ALA A 303 -21.00 2.27 27.11
N LEU A 304 -20.19 1.24 27.41
CA LEU A 304 -19.54 0.42 26.39
C LEU A 304 -20.58 -0.46 25.70
N ALA A 305 -20.81 -0.20 24.42
CA ALA A 305 -21.79 -0.89 23.60
C ALA A 305 -21.12 -1.90 22.65
N THR A 306 -19.92 -1.60 22.16
CA THR A 306 -19.18 -2.47 21.24
C THR A 306 -17.75 -2.71 21.73
N ILE A 307 -17.31 -3.96 21.68
CA ILE A 307 -15.93 -4.34 21.98
C ILE A 307 -15.38 -5.25 20.89
N GLU A 308 -14.16 -4.98 20.44
CA GLU A 308 -13.42 -5.77 19.46
C GLU A 308 -12.05 -6.13 20.03
N LEU A 309 -11.75 -7.42 20.10
CA LEU A 309 -10.59 -7.98 20.80
C LEU A 309 -9.84 -8.91 19.84
N GLY A 310 -8.62 -8.51 19.46
CA GLY A 310 -7.73 -9.26 18.60
C GLY A 310 -6.68 -10.04 19.40
N SER A 311 -6.45 -11.30 19.04
CA SER A 311 -5.47 -12.20 19.68
C SER A 311 -5.72 -12.30 21.20
N ALA A 312 -4.70 -12.33 22.06
CA ALA A 312 -4.85 -12.49 23.51
C ALA A 312 -5.57 -11.32 24.24
N CYS A 313 -6.05 -10.29 23.53
CA CYS A 313 -6.75 -9.17 24.16
C CYS A 313 -8.11 -9.54 24.79
N TYR A 314 -8.67 -10.72 24.50
CA TYR A 314 -9.95 -11.15 25.07
C TYR A 314 -9.91 -11.31 26.59
N GLU A 315 -8.73 -11.52 27.21
CA GLU A 315 -8.63 -11.65 28.67
C GLU A 315 -8.98 -10.34 29.40
N VAL A 316 -9.02 -9.19 28.69
CA VAL A 316 -9.55 -7.95 29.28
C VAL A 316 -10.98 -8.11 29.78
N LEU A 317 -11.74 -9.05 29.19
CA LEU A 317 -13.09 -9.37 29.61
C LEU A 317 -13.13 -9.87 31.05
N GLU A 318 -12.08 -10.53 31.55
CA GLU A 318 -11.96 -10.97 32.94
C GLU A 318 -11.87 -9.78 33.92
N HIS A 319 -11.59 -8.56 33.44
CA HIS A 319 -11.37 -7.37 34.28
C HIS A 319 -12.34 -6.21 34.03
N ILE A 320 -13.33 -6.39 33.17
CA ILE A 320 -14.33 -5.34 32.90
C ILE A 320 -15.75 -5.86 33.14
N ASP A 321 -16.61 -4.93 33.57
CA ASP A 321 -18.05 -5.12 33.69
C ASP A 321 -18.74 -4.11 32.77
N THR A 322 -19.57 -4.57 31.83
CA THR A 322 -20.07 -3.75 30.71
C THR A 322 -21.58 -3.97 30.54
N PRO A 323 -22.42 -3.40 31.42
CA PRO A 323 -23.86 -3.71 31.46
C PRO A 323 -24.64 -3.28 30.21
N ALA A 324 -24.08 -2.38 29.41
CA ALA A 324 -24.67 -1.89 28.16
C ALA A 324 -24.11 -2.57 26.90
N LEU A 325 -23.27 -3.60 27.04
CA LEU A 325 -22.60 -4.23 25.92
C LEU A 325 -23.60 -4.94 25.01
N GLN A 326 -23.51 -4.64 23.71
CA GLN A 326 -24.39 -5.15 22.66
C GLN A 326 -23.66 -6.03 21.66
N GLU A 327 -22.38 -5.76 21.42
CA GLU A 327 -21.58 -6.45 20.40
C GLU A 327 -20.19 -6.81 20.93
N ILE A 328 -19.84 -8.10 20.81
CA ILE A 328 -18.49 -8.61 21.04
C ILE A 328 -17.95 -9.14 19.72
N THR A 329 -16.75 -8.70 19.35
CA THR A 329 -15.96 -9.27 18.26
C THR A 329 -14.66 -9.81 18.82
N ILE A 330 -14.39 -11.11 18.62
CA ILE A 330 -13.08 -11.71 18.88
C ILE A 330 -12.48 -12.09 17.54
N ARG A 331 -11.22 -11.70 17.30
CA ARG A 331 -10.54 -11.99 16.05
C ARG A 331 -9.10 -12.48 16.24
N ASP A 332 -8.61 -13.25 15.28
CA ASP A 332 -7.19 -13.56 15.09
C ASP A 332 -6.52 -14.17 16.35
N VAL A 333 -7.14 -15.21 16.90
CA VAL A 333 -6.64 -15.99 18.05
C VAL A 333 -5.92 -17.22 17.51
N SER A 334 -4.63 -17.36 17.80
CA SER A 334 -3.81 -18.49 17.31
C SER A 334 -3.90 -19.71 18.21
N GLU A 335 -3.55 -20.89 17.66
CA GLU A 335 -3.53 -22.18 18.39
C GLU A 335 -2.64 -22.13 19.66
N ASP A 336 -1.55 -21.35 19.63
CA ASP A 336 -0.63 -21.21 20.77
C ASP A 336 -1.19 -20.38 21.94
N MET A 337 -2.37 -19.76 21.77
CA MET A 337 -3.02 -18.95 22.80
C MET A 337 -4.08 -19.75 23.57
N ARG A 338 -4.41 -19.29 24.78
CA ARG A 338 -5.51 -19.86 25.54
C ARG A 338 -6.81 -19.70 24.75
N SER A 339 -7.71 -20.68 24.82
CA SER A 339 -9.05 -20.54 24.22
C SER A 339 -9.75 -19.28 24.80
N PRO A 340 -10.43 -18.46 23.97
CA PRO A 340 -11.13 -17.26 24.43
C PRO A 340 -12.44 -17.59 25.16
N PHE A 341 -12.97 -18.80 24.97
CA PHE A 341 -14.30 -19.18 25.46
C PHE A 341 -14.41 -19.22 26.99
N PRO A 342 -13.44 -19.74 27.76
CA PRO A 342 -13.48 -19.64 29.22
C PRO A 342 -13.62 -18.19 29.73
N ALA A 343 -12.90 -17.24 29.12
CA ALA A 343 -12.99 -15.83 29.50
C ALA A 343 -14.36 -15.24 29.12
N LEU A 344 -14.91 -15.62 27.97
CA LEU A 344 -16.27 -15.26 27.57
C LEU A 344 -17.35 -15.83 28.50
N THR A 345 -17.23 -17.11 28.89
CA THR A 345 -18.15 -17.78 29.83
C THR A 345 -18.10 -17.13 31.20
N GLU A 346 -16.89 -16.83 31.73
CA GLU A 346 -16.77 -16.10 32.98
C GLU A 346 -17.39 -14.71 32.86
N PHE A 347 -17.10 -14.00 31.77
CA PHE A 347 -17.68 -12.69 31.51
C PHE A 347 -19.23 -12.75 31.46
N ALA A 348 -19.80 -13.75 30.78
CA ALA A 348 -21.23 -14.01 30.72
C ALA A 348 -21.83 -14.20 32.12
N SER A 349 -21.19 -15.04 32.94
CA SER A 349 -21.67 -15.38 34.27
C SER A 349 -21.74 -14.16 35.20
N ARG A 350 -20.85 -13.18 35.02
CA ARG A 350 -20.76 -11.97 35.85
C ARG A 350 -21.72 -10.87 35.40
N THR A 351 -22.05 -10.82 34.11
CA THR A 351 -22.86 -9.75 33.51
C THR A 351 -24.37 -10.08 33.43
N HIS A 352 -24.83 -11.26 33.88
CA HIS A 352 -26.25 -11.68 33.87
C HIS A 352 -27.20 -10.77 34.69
N PRO A 353 -28.45 -10.47 34.25
CA PRO A 353 -29.23 -10.97 33.10
C PRO A 353 -29.66 -9.84 32.13
N SER A 354 -28.75 -8.99 31.66
CA SER A 354 -29.20 -7.77 30.93
C SER A 354 -29.77 -8.06 29.53
N GLY A 355 -29.52 -9.23 28.93
CA GLY A 355 -30.02 -9.55 27.58
C GLY A 355 -29.60 -8.50 26.53
N THR A 356 -28.62 -7.65 26.85
CA THR A 356 -28.18 -6.54 26.00
C THR A 356 -27.26 -7.02 24.91
N LEU A 357 -26.49 -8.10 25.17
CA LEU A 357 -25.60 -8.69 24.18
C LEU A 357 -26.44 -9.31 23.06
N THR A 358 -26.43 -8.67 21.90
CA THR A 358 -27.23 -9.06 20.75
C THR A 358 -26.39 -9.66 19.63
N ARG A 359 -25.09 -9.34 19.56
CA ARG A 359 -24.21 -9.82 18.49
C ARG A 359 -22.88 -10.37 19.02
N LEU A 360 -22.51 -11.54 18.49
CA LEU A 360 -21.20 -12.15 18.67
C LEU A 360 -20.56 -12.39 17.29
N ASN A 361 -19.34 -11.89 17.11
CA ASN A 361 -18.53 -12.13 15.94
C ASN A 361 -17.24 -12.87 16.35
N LEU A 362 -16.98 -14.03 15.76
CA LEU A 362 -15.80 -14.88 16.00
C LEU A 362 -15.02 -15.04 14.69
N TRP A 363 -13.84 -14.44 14.58
CA TRP A 363 -13.10 -14.33 13.32
C TRP A 363 -11.70 -14.94 13.45
N ASN A 364 -11.35 -15.89 12.57
CA ASN A 364 -10.03 -16.53 12.56
C ASN A 364 -9.57 -17.02 13.96
N ILE A 365 -10.45 -17.74 14.67
CA ILE A 365 -10.10 -18.38 15.94
C ILE A 365 -9.60 -19.78 15.61
N GLU A 366 -8.31 -20.01 15.87
CA GLU A 366 -7.68 -21.31 15.76
C GLU A 366 -7.78 -21.99 17.14
N GLU A 367 -8.43 -23.15 17.18
CA GLU A 367 -8.63 -23.90 18.42
C GLU A 367 -8.19 -25.36 18.19
N GLU A 368 -7.52 -25.95 19.18
CA GLU A 368 -7.17 -27.36 19.15
C GLU A 368 -8.44 -28.23 19.31
N ASP A 369 -8.47 -29.39 18.64
CA ASP A 369 -9.65 -30.28 18.51
C ASP A 369 -10.29 -30.68 19.87
N GLU A 370 -9.59 -30.55 21.00
CA GLU A 370 -10.05 -30.95 22.34
C GLU A 370 -10.84 -29.87 23.11
N THR A 371 -10.78 -28.59 22.73
CA THR A 371 -11.35 -27.48 23.53
C THR A 371 -12.71 -26.97 23.07
N SER A 372 -13.24 -27.49 21.97
CA SER A 372 -14.48 -27.00 21.34
C SER A 372 -15.72 -27.04 22.25
N ASP A 373 -15.77 -27.91 23.27
CA ASP A 373 -16.87 -27.92 24.25
C ASP A 373 -17.02 -26.57 24.97
N SER A 374 -15.92 -25.81 25.10
CA SER A 374 -15.90 -24.49 25.74
C SER A 374 -16.75 -23.47 25.00
N LEU A 375 -16.82 -23.56 23.68
CA LEU A 375 -17.68 -22.69 22.87
C LEU A 375 -19.16 -22.93 23.20
N LEU A 376 -19.60 -24.18 23.33
CA LEU A 376 -21.00 -24.45 23.67
C LEU A 376 -21.35 -23.96 25.06
N LEU A 377 -20.49 -24.21 26.04
CA LEU A 377 -20.68 -23.70 27.40
C LEU A 377 -20.79 -22.17 27.40
N CYS A 378 -20.05 -21.49 26.54
CA CYS A 378 -20.18 -20.04 26.35
C CYS A 378 -21.52 -19.64 25.70
N LEU A 379 -21.97 -20.37 24.67
CA LEU A 379 -23.22 -20.06 23.96
C LEU A 379 -24.47 -20.37 24.81
N ASP A 380 -24.44 -21.39 25.66
CA ASP A 380 -25.53 -21.76 26.55
C ASP A 380 -25.85 -20.64 27.56
N GLU A 381 -24.85 -19.83 27.94
CA GLU A 381 -25.01 -18.69 28.83
C GLU A 381 -25.61 -17.44 28.13
N TRP A 382 -25.74 -17.43 26.79
CA TRP A 382 -26.11 -16.25 26.00
C TRP A 382 -27.49 -16.33 25.36
N GLY A 383 -28.50 -16.60 26.19
CA GLY A 383 -29.89 -16.70 25.74
C GLY A 383 -30.43 -15.48 24.98
N GLY A 384 -29.87 -14.28 25.21
CA GLY A 384 -30.27 -13.02 24.54
C GLY A 384 -29.64 -12.77 23.16
N LEU A 385 -28.70 -13.60 22.71
CA LEU A 385 -27.96 -13.38 21.47
C LEU A 385 -28.88 -13.48 20.24
N GLN A 386 -28.79 -12.50 19.34
CA GLN A 386 -29.61 -12.40 18.13
C GLN A 386 -28.83 -12.65 16.84
N GLU A 387 -27.55 -12.31 16.82
CA GLU A 387 -26.68 -12.46 15.66
C GLU A 387 -25.39 -13.20 16.04
N LEU A 388 -25.11 -14.30 15.34
CA LEU A 388 -23.85 -15.06 15.47
C LEU A 388 -23.14 -15.06 14.11
N CYS A 389 -21.94 -14.49 14.07
CA CYS A 389 -21.08 -14.49 12.88
C CYS A 389 -19.80 -15.25 13.18
N VAL A 390 -19.53 -16.29 12.40
CA VAL A 390 -18.33 -17.11 12.49
C VAL A 390 -17.56 -17.02 11.16
N VAL A 391 -16.30 -16.62 11.23
CA VAL A 391 -15.35 -16.67 10.12
C VAL A 391 -14.24 -17.61 10.57
N GLU A 392 -14.21 -18.83 10.04
CA GLU A 392 -13.19 -19.82 10.38
C GLU A 392 -11.88 -19.51 9.65
N PRO A 393 -10.72 -19.69 10.31
CA PRO A 393 -9.42 -19.44 9.69
C PRO A 393 -9.16 -20.42 8.53
N GLU A 394 -8.49 -19.94 7.50
CA GLU A 394 -8.10 -20.80 6.38
C GLU A 394 -7.08 -21.83 6.87
N ASN A 395 -7.29 -23.12 6.59
CA ASN A 395 -6.36 -24.22 6.86
C ASN A 395 -6.40 -24.88 8.25
N HIS A 396 -7.29 -24.50 9.16
CA HIS A 396 -7.38 -25.15 10.48
C HIS A 396 -8.61 -26.06 10.59
N ALA A 397 -8.73 -26.74 11.73
CA ALA A 397 -9.95 -27.44 12.09
C ALA A 397 -11.12 -26.43 12.16
N PRO A 398 -12.33 -26.81 11.74
CA PRO A 398 -13.47 -25.90 11.83
C PRO A 398 -13.78 -25.64 13.31
N MET A 399 -13.84 -24.37 13.69
CA MET A 399 -14.25 -23.94 15.04
C MET A 399 -15.68 -24.41 15.36
N MET A 400 -16.53 -24.56 14.34
CA MET A 400 -17.89 -25.11 14.47
C MET A 400 -17.95 -26.55 13.93
N PRO A 401 -17.52 -27.58 14.69
CA PRO A 401 -17.64 -28.97 14.24
C PRO A 401 -19.10 -29.41 14.05
N ASP A 402 -19.32 -30.58 13.45
CA ASP A 402 -20.65 -31.07 13.10
C ASP A 402 -21.58 -31.21 14.32
N TRP A 403 -21.02 -31.55 15.49
CA TRP A 403 -21.77 -31.65 16.73
C TRP A 403 -22.16 -30.28 17.30
N ALA A 404 -21.41 -29.20 17.02
CA ALA A 404 -21.78 -27.85 17.48
C ALA A 404 -23.07 -27.38 16.78
N PHE A 405 -23.23 -27.71 15.50
CA PHE A 405 -24.51 -27.47 14.80
C PHE A 405 -25.65 -28.33 15.34
N LYS A 406 -25.38 -29.57 15.77
CA LYS A 406 -26.39 -30.41 16.41
C LYS A 406 -26.85 -29.81 17.74
N HIS A 407 -25.95 -29.20 18.52
CA HIS A 407 -26.30 -28.50 19.76
C HIS A 407 -27.14 -27.23 19.50
N LEU A 408 -26.88 -26.53 18.39
CA LEU A 408 -27.70 -25.39 17.96
C LEU A 408 -29.03 -25.80 17.30
N GLN A 409 -29.22 -27.10 17.01
CA GLN A 409 -30.45 -27.61 16.42
C GLN A 409 -31.57 -27.60 17.47
N CYS A 410 -32.76 -27.14 17.08
CA CYS A 410 -33.90 -27.11 17.98
C CYS A 410 -34.63 -28.45 17.96
N ALA A 411 -34.75 -29.08 19.14
CA ALA A 411 -35.58 -30.26 19.39
C ALA A 411 -36.75 -29.90 20.31
N ALA A 412 -37.89 -30.59 20.19
CA ALA A 412 -39.10 -30.22 20.92
C ALA A 412 -38.98 -30.43 22.45
N ASP A 413 -38.14 -31.38 22.86
CA ASP A 413 -37.95 -31.85 24.24
C ASP A 413 -36.65 -31.38 24.91
N GLU A 414 -35.79 -30.66 24.18
CA GLU A 414 -34.52 -30.14 24.69
C GLU A 414 -34.58 -28.61 24.84
N VAL A 415 -33.86 -28.08 25.84
CA VAL A 415 -33.74 -26.63 26.04
C VAL A 415 -32.92 -26.05 24.89
N PRO A 416 -33.46 -25.10 24.12
CA PRO A 416 -32.79 -24.60 22.93
C PRO A 416 -31.60 -23.70 23.29
N THR A 417 -30.40 -24.00 22.79
CA THR A 417 -29.26 -23.07 22.87
C THR A 417 -29.52 -21.86 21.96
N LEU A 418 -29.33 -20.62 22.46
CA LEU A 418 -29.59 -19.38 21.70
C LEU A 418 -31.03 -19.28 21.12
N PRO A 419 -32.08 -19.29 21.96
CA PRO A 419 -33.48 -19.23 21.51
C PRO A 419 -33.82 -17.98 20.70
N ASN A 420 -33.09 -16.87 20.91
CA ASN A 420 -33.31 -15.58 20.26
C ASN A 420 -32.50 -15.35 18.97
N LEU A 421 -31.76 -16.35 18.47
CA LEU A 421 -30.91 -16.22 17.30
C LEU A 421 -31.73 -15.99 16.01
N LYS A 422 -31.60 -14.80 15.41
CA LYS A 422 -32.28 -14.38 14.18
C LYS A 422 -31.37 -14.38 12.96
N ALA A 423 -30.08 -14.12 13.16
CA ALA A 423 -29.11 -14.08 12.08
C ALA A 423 -27.92 -15.01 12.36
N PHE A 424 -27.59 -15.83 11.38
CA PHE A 424 -26.42 -16.70 11.41
C PHE A 424 -25.58 -16.47 10.17
N SER A 425 -24.30 -16.19 10.35
CA SER A 425 -23.34 -16.10 9.25
C SER A 425 -22.15 -17.02 9.50
N LEU A 426 -21.79 -17.79 8.49
CA LEU A 426 -20.66 -18.72 8.53
C LEU A 426 -19.83 -18.56 7.26
N THR A 427 -18.58 -18.14 7.42
CA THR A 427 -17.56 -18.19 6.38
C THR A 427 -16.54 -19.24 6.77
N ALA A 428 -16.48 -20.34 6.03
CA ALA A 428 -15.62 -21.47 6.37
C ALA A 428 -14.92 -22.03 5.12
N ARG A 429 -13.76 -22.64 5.32
CA ARG A 429 -13.02 -23.38 4.27
C ARG A 429 -12.49 -24.71 4.81
N PRO A 430 -13.38 -25.64 5.19
CA PRO A 430 -12.99 -26.84 5.93
C PRO A 430 -12.12 -27.78 5.08
N ARG A 431 -11.13 -28.40 5.73
CA ARG A 431 -10.23 -29.40 5.12
C ARG A 431 -10.82 -30.81 4.98
N ARG A 432 -11.84 -31.16 5.78
CA ARG A 432 -12.35 -32.53 6.01
C ARG A 432 -13.67 -32.84 5.27
N PRO A 433 -14.09 -34.12 5.17
CA PRO A 433 -15.26 -34.54 4.38
C PRO A 433 -16.54 -33.79 4.77
N TRP A 434 -16.99 -33.00 3.80
CA TRP A 434 -18.04 -31.99 3.85
C TRP A 434 -19.44 -32.51 4.21
N ASN A 435 -19.73 -33.80 4.02
CA ASN A 435 -21.12 -34.27 4.05
C ASN A 435 -21.74 -34.24 5.44
N ALA A 436 -21.02 -34.68 6.49
CA ALA A 436 -21.56 -34.68 7.85
C ALA A 436 -21.71 -33.24 8.39
N TYR A 437 -20.70 -32.41 8.15
CA TYR A 437 -20.70 -30.98 8.49
C TYR A 437 -21.85 -30.24 7.82
N LYS A 438 -21.98 -30.39 6.50
CA LYS A 438 -23.06 -29.77 5.72
C LYS A 438 -24.44 -30.27 6.17
N ALA A 439 -24.60 -31.57 6.38
CA ALA A 439 -25.87 -32.13 6.83
C ALA A 439 -26.28 -31.60 8.22
N ALA A 440 -25.32 -31.47 9.15
CA ALA A 440 -25.57 -30.90 10.46
C ALA A 440 -25.94 -29.41 10.39
N LEU A 441 -25.22 -28.63 9.56
CA LEU A 441 -25.54 -27.22 9.31
C LEU A 441 -26.93 -27.05 8.68
N GLU A 442 -27.27 -27.83 7.66
CA GLU A 442 -28.60 -27.81 7.04
C GLU A 442 -29.70 -28.23 8.02
N ALA A 443 -29.46 -29.24 8.86
CA ALA A 443 -30.40 -29.66 9.90
C ALA A 443 -30.65 -28.56 10.94
N MET A 444 -29.59 -27.88 11.39
CA MET A 444 -29.70 -26.72 12.30
C MET A 444 -30.54 -25.61 11.67
N ILE A 445 -30.26 -25.22 10.42
CA ILE A 445 -31.00 -24.16 9.72
C ILE A 445 -32.48 -24.53 9.56
N LEU A 446 -32.76 -25.76 9.11
CA LEU A 446 -34.13 -26.25 8.92
C LEU A 446 -34.92 -26.28 10.24
N SER A 447 -34.27 -26.66 11.35
CA SER A 447 -34.91 -26.67 12.67
C SER A 447 -35.34 -25.28 13.15
N ARG A 448 -34.82 -24.20 12.54
CA ARG A 448 -35.11 -22.80 12.89
C ARG A 448 -35.76 -22.02 11.74
N GLU A 449 -36.27 -22.67 10.71
CA GLU A 449 -36.91 -22.00 9.56
C GLU A 449 -38.19 -21.24 9.98
N SER A 450 -38.89 -21.75 11.00
CA SER A 450 -40.07 -21.12 11.59
C SER A 450 -39.93 -20.99 13.10
N ALA A 451 -40.56 -19.97 13.68
CA ALA A 451 -40.64 -19.84 15.14
C ALA A 451 -41.36 -21.05 15.72
N MET A 452 -40.84 -21.59 16.82
CA MET A 452 -41.38 -22.79 17.47
C MET A 452 -41.20 -22.74 18.98
N GLU A 453 -41.83 -23.68 19.68
CA GLU A 453 -41.69 -23.84 21.14
C GLU A 453 -40.89 -25.13 21.42
N CYS A 454 -39.74 -24.99 22.09
CA CYS A 454 -38.83 -26.09 22.46
C CYS A 454 -38.70 -26.12 23.97
N ALA A 455 -39.06 -27.24 24.60
CA ALA A 455 -39.04 -27.37 26.08
C ALA A 455 -39.75 -26.22 26.83
N SER A 456 -40.84 -25.67 26.27
CA SER A 456 -41.60 -24.51 26.78
C SER A 456 -40.92 -23.14 26.60
N GLU A 457 -39.83 -23.08 25.84
CA GLU A 457 -39.14 -21.84 25.48
C GLU A 457 -39.42 -21.48 24.02
N ALA A 458 -39.73 -20.19 23.78
CA ALA A 458 -40.00 -19.70 22.45
C ALA A 458 -38.69 -19.51 21.68
N VAL A 459 -38.52 -20.26 20.59
CA VAL A 459 -37.41 -20.12 19.66
C VAL A 459 -37.83 -19.24 18.49
N VAL A 460 -37.05 -18.21 18.21
CA VAL A 460 -37.26 -17.31 17.08
C VAL A 460 -36.77 -17.95 15.78
N ALA A 461 -37.47 -17.67 14.68
CA ALA A 461 -37.04 -18.10 13.35
C ALA A 461 -35.71 -17.43 12.93
N LEU A 462 -34.86 -18.15 12.21
CA LEU A 462 -33.71 -17.57 11.51
C LEU A 462 -34.21 -16.75 10.31
N GLU A 463 -34.06 -15.42 10.40
CA GLU A 463 -34.45 -14.47 9.36
C GLU A 463 -33.34 -14.27 8.31
N ARG A 464 -32.07 -14.33 8.73
CA ARG A 464 -30.91 -14.12 7.86
C ARG A 464 -29.89 -15.23 8.03
N VAL A 465 -29.58 -15.91 6.93
CA VAL A 465 -28.56 -16.97 6.88
C VAL A 465 -27.58 -16.66 5.77
N ASP A 466 -26.36 -16.26 6.15
CA ASP A 466 -25.29 -15.86 5.23
C ASP A 466 -24.15 -16.89 5.25
N LEU A 467 -24.20 -17.85 4.32
CA LEU A 467 -23.21 -18.93 4.23
C LEU A 467 -22.23 -18.67 3.07
N LYS A 468 -20.96 -18.57 3.41
CA LYS A 468 -19.84 -18.53 2.45
C LYS A 468 -18.90 -19.68 2.76
N VAL A 469 -19.32 -20.88 2.38
CA VAL A 469 -18.51 -22.06 2.61
C VAL A 469 -17.92 -22.54 1.29
N ASP A 470 -16.69 -22.12 1.05
CA ASP A 470 -15.97 -22.42 -0.17
C ASP A 470 -15.14 -23.69 0.02
N TYR A 471 -15.40 -24.68 -0.82
CA TYR A 471 -14.55 -25.87 -0.88
C TYR A 471 -13.31 -25.56 -1.70
N VAL A 472 -12.19 -25.31 -1.01
CA VAL A 472 -10.89 -25.36 -1.66
C VAL A 472 -10.60 -26.84 -1.96
N ARG A 473 -10.84 -27.28 -3.21
CA ARG A 473 -10.21 -28.50 -3.74
C ARG A 473 -8.72 -28.29 -3.55
N GLY A 474 -8.13 -28.98 -2.58
CA GLY A 474 -6.79 -28.70 -2.03
C GLY A 474 -5.78 -28.15 -3.04
N PHE A 475 -5.69 -26.83 -3.09
CA PHE A 475 -4.59 -26.11 -3.69
C PHE A 475 -3.75 -25.53 -2.54
N PRO A 476 -2.42 -25.66 -2.58
CA PRO A 476 -1.56 -25.26 -1.46
C PRO A 476 -1.59 -23.75 -1.19
N PRO A 477 -1.32 -23.28 0.04
CA PRO A 477 -1.49 -21.90 0.49
C PRO A 477 -0.62 -20.82 -0.22
N ALA A 478 0.26 -21.21 -1.15
CA ALA A 478 1.06 -20.27 -1.95
C ALA A 478 0.24 -19.49 -3.01
N ASP A 479 -1.07 -19.77 -3.13
CA ASP A 479 -1.90 -19.38 -4.28
C ASP A 479 -2.75 -18.12 -4.07
N SER A 480 -2.98 -17.67 -2.83
CA SER A 480 -3.79 -16.48 -2.55
C SER A 480 -3.19 -15.19 -3.16
N LYS A 481 -1.86 -15.04 -3.08
CA LYS A 481 -1.13 -13.90 -3.67
C LYS A 481 -1.22 -13.87 -5.19
N ILE A 482 -1.27 -15.03 -5.84
CA ILE A 482 -1.37 -15.15 -7.30
C ILE A 482 -2.78 -14.80 -7.77
N MET A 483 -3.80 -15.24 -7.04
CA MET A 483 -5.18 -14.85 -7.33
C MET A 483 -5.44 -13.36 -7.07
N GLN A 484 -4.91 -12.80 -5.97
CA GLN A 484 -4.97 -11.36 -5.70
C GLN A 484 -4.25 -10.56 -6.80
N TRP A 485 -3.10 -11.03 -7.29
CA TRP A 485 -2.40 -10.43 -8.42
C TRP A 485 -3.24 -10.45 -9.72
N VAL A 486 -3.83 -11.61 -10.06
CA VAL A 486 -4.71 -11.76 -11.24
C VAL A 486 -5.90 -10.80 -11.17
N LEU A 487 -6.43 -10.54 -9.97
CA LEU A 487 -7.55 -9.62 -9.77
C LEU A 487 -7.13 -8.14 -9.78
N THR A 488 -5.92 -7.81 -9.31
CA THR A 488 -5.42 -6.43 -9.21
C THR A 488 -4.72 -5.91 -10.46
N ASN A 489 -4.35 -6.81 -11.39
CA ASN A 489 -3.69 -6.47 -12.66
C ASN A 489 -2.36 -5.71 -12.46
N ASP A 490 -1.65 -5.98 -11.35
CA ASP A 490 -0.35 -5.36 -11.05
C ASP A 490 0.66 -5.69 -12.17
N PRO A 491 1.40 -4.70 -12.72
CA PRO A 491 2.43 -4.98 -13.73
C PRO A 491 3.57 -5.87 -13.25
N ALA A 492 3.77 -6.07 -11.94
CA ALA A 492 4.84 -6.88 -11.37
C ALA A 492 4.32 -8.06 -10.54
N ILE A 493 4.94 -9.24 -10.69
CA ILE A 493 4.70 -10.40 -9.81
C ILE A 493 6.02 -10.95 -9.27
N THR A 494 6.02 -11.42 -8.02
CA THR A 494 7.15 -12.15 -7.43
C THR A 494 6.80 -13.63 -7.27
N LEU A 495 7.58 -14.52 -7.89
CA LEU A 495 7.42 -15.97 -7.84
C LEU A 495 8.63 -16.58 -7.11
N ALA A 496 8.39 -17.18 -5.96
CA ALA A 496 9.43 -17.75 -5.11
C ALA A 496 9.42 -19.29 -5.06
N HIS A 497 8.39 -19.94 -5.63
CA HIS A 497 8.22 -21.39 -5.57
C HIS A 497 7.70 -21.96 -6.90
N PRO A 498 8.14 -23.16 -7.35
CA PRO A 498 7.65 -23.78 -8.58
C PRO A 498 6.13 -23.97 -8.63
N LYS A 499 5.52 -24.34 -7.49
CA LYS A 499 4.05 -24.45 -7.34
C LYS A 499 3.32 -23.16 -7.72
N SER A 500 3.85 -21.99 -7.35
CA SER A 500 3.26 -20.70 -7.72
C SER A 500 3.13 -20.54 -9.24
N VAL A 501 4.16 -20.96 -9.99
CA VAL A 501 4.12 -20.91 -11.45
C VAL A 501 3.12 -21.92 -12.03
N GLN A 502 3.00 -23.10 -11.43
CA GLN A 502 2.01 -24.11 -11.83
C GLN A 502 0.58 -23.65 -11.56
N CYS A 503 0.30 -23.08 -10.40
CA CYS A 503 -1.02 -22.55 -10.07
C CYS A 503 -1.40 -21.39 -10.99
N PHE A 504 -0.42 -20.59 -11.42
CA PHE A 504 -0.64 -19.58 -12.44
C PHE A 504 -1.02 -20.18 -13.81
N ILE A 505 -0.39 -21.29 -14.20
CA ILE A 505 -0.76 -22.04 -15.41
C ILE A 505 -2.18 -22.60 -15.28
N GLU A 506 -2.54 -23.15 -14.12
CA GLU A 506 -3.86 -23.72 -13.86
C GLU A 506 -4.96 -22.65 -13.80
N ALA A 507 -4.65 -21.45 -13.29
CA ALA A 507 -5.55 -20.30 -13.32
C ALA A 507 -5.84 -19.86 -14.77
N ILE A 508 -4.82 -19.79 -15.63
CA ILE A 508 -4.98 -19.51 -17.07
C ILE A 508 -5.79 -20.61 -17.75
N ALA A 509 -5.58 -21.87 -17.35
CA ALA A 509 -6.33 -23.01 -17.88
C ALA A 509 -7.81 -22.99 -17.47
N HIS A 510 -8.12 -22.59 -16.23
CA HIS A 510 -9.50 -22.46 -15.73
C HIS A 510 -10.22 -21.24 -16.33
N ASN A 511 -9.51 -20.12 -16.55
CA ASN A 511 -10.11 -18.90 -17.08
C ASN A 511 -9.24 -18.28 -18.19
N PRO A 512 -9.46 -18.67 -19.47
CA PRO A 512 -8.74 -18.11 -20.62
C PRO A 512 -8.97 -16.61 -20.85
N ALA A 513 -9.94 -15.99 -20.18
CA ALA A 513 -10.28 -14.57 -20.32
C ALA A 513 -9.42 -13.65 -19.44
N VAL A 514 -8.60 -14.20 -18.53
CA VAL A 514 -7.66 -13.42 -17.71
C VAL A 514 -6.68 -12.69 -18.64
N GLN A 515 -6.76 -11.36 -18.69
CA GLN A 515 -5.78 -10.56 -19.42
C GLN A 515 -4.54 -10.39 -18.55
N LEU A 516 -3.39 -10.83 -19.05
CA LEU A 516 -2.12 -10.69 -18.33
C LEU A 516 -1.44 -9.39 -18.74
N SER A 517 -1.56 -8.34 -17.91
CA SER A 517 -0.76 -7.11 -18.03
C SER A 517 0.58 -7.22 -17.31
N LEU A 518 1.23 -8.38 -17.40
CA LEU A 518 2.51 -8.66 -16.76
C LEU A 518 3.64 -7.94 -17.50
N GLU A 519 4.24 -6.91 -16.90
CA GLU A 519 5.41 -6.19 -17.43
C GLU A 519 6.72 -6.70 -16.79
N HIS A 520 6.68 -7.06 -15.51
CA HIS A 520 7.82 -7.46 -14.70
C HIS A 520 7.57 -8.78 -13.95
N VAL A 521 8.51 -9.71 -14.04
CA VAL A 521 8.47 -10.97 -13.26
C VAL A 521 9.73 -11.05 -12.42
N HIS A 522 9.56 -11.01 -11.10
CA HIS A 522 10.62 -11.19 -10.12
C HIS A 522 10.66 -12.67 -9.71
N LEU A 523 11.76 -13.37 -10.02
CA LEU A 523 11.95 -14.77 -9.68
C LEU A 523 12.92 -14.86 -8.51
N VAL A 524 12.50 -15.40 -7.37
CA VAL A 524 13.41 -15.68 -6.26
C VAL A 524 13.85 -17.14 -6.38
N ALA A 525 15.16 -17.40 -6.47
CA ALA A 525 15.72 -18.74 -6.60
C ALA A 525 15.34 -19.61 -5.39
N PRO A 526 14.66 -20.75 -5.58
CA PRO A 526 14.55 -21.75 -4.53
C PRO A 526 15.93 -22.20 -4.02
N GLU A 527 16.00 -22.52 -2.72
CA GLU A 527 17.24 -22.99 -2.09
C GLU A 527 17.68 -24.34 -2.66
N HIS A 528 16.72 -25.24 -2.91
CA HIS A 528 17.00 -26.57 -3.45
C HIS A 528 17.12 -26.57 -4.99
N PRO A 529 18.13 -27.28 -5.55
CA PRO A 529 18.34 -27.35 -7.01
C PRO A 529 17.18 -28.01 -7.76
N GLU A 530 16.50 -28.97 -7.13
CA GLU A 530 15.33 -29.65 -7.71
C GLU A 530 14.17 -28.66 -7.91
N ASP A 531 13.93 -27.79 -6.94
CA ASP A 531 12.90 -26.75 -7.02
C ASP A 531 13.24 -25.66 -8.04
N ARG A 532 14.53 -25.32 -8.20
CA ARG A 532 14.99 -24.42 -9.28
C ARG A 532 14.69 -25.02 -10.66
N SER A 533 15.00 -26.30 -10.85
CA SER A 533 14.71 -27.04 -12.09
C SER A 533 13.20 -27.11 -12.35
N ALA A 534 12.40 -27.44 -11.33
CA ALA A 534 10.94 -27.46 -11.42
C ALA A 534 10.36 -26.08 -11.75
N MET A 535 10.92 -25.01 -11.18
CA MET A 535 10.47 -23.64 -11.43
C MET A 535 10.77 -23.23 -12.87
N LEU A 536 11.94 -23.60 -13.39
CA LEU A 536 12.31 -23.34 -14.78
C LEU A 536 11.42 -24.10 -15.77
N HIS A 537 11.11 -25.38 -15.50
CA HIS A 537 10.17 -26.13 -16.34
C HIS A 537 8.75 -25.53 -16.30
N ALA A 538 8.30 -25.08 -15.12
CA ALA A 538 7.01 -24.40 -15.00
C ALA A 538 7.02 -23.05 -15.75
N LEU A 539 8.10 -22.28 -15.71
CA LEU A 539 8.23 -21.04 -16.48
C LEU A 539 8.24 -21.32 -17.98
N LEU A 540 8.98 -22.33 -18.44
CA LEU A 540 8.96 -22.77 -19.84
C LEU A 540 7.53 -23.11 -20.30
N ALA A 541 6.76 -23.80 -19.47
CA ALA A 541 5.37 -24.13 -19.75
C ALA A 541 4.50 -22.87 -19.84
N LEU A 542 4.60 -21.96 -18.86
CA LEU A 542 3.86 -20.71 -18.82
C LEU A 542 4.13 -19.81 -20.04
N PHE A 543 5.40 -19.59 -20.37
CA PHE A 543 5.79 -18.78 -21.52
C PHE A 543 5.39 -19.45 -22.85
N SER A 544 5.41 -20.79 -22.89
CA SER A 544 4.88 -21.53 -24.04
C SER A 544 3.38 -21.30 -24.21
N ILE A 545 2.59 -21.29 -23.13
CA ILE A 545 1.14 -21.05 -23.17
C ILE A 545 0.85 -19.62 -23.63
N THR A 546 1.41 -18.62 -22.92
CA THR A 546 1.12 -17.20 -23.14
C THR A 546 1.54 -16.70 -24.53
N ARG A 547 2.68 -17.18 -25.06
CA ARG A 547 3.15 -16.79 -26.40
C ARG A 547 2.50 -17.58 -27.55
N SER A 548 1.96 -18.77 -27.28
CA SER A 548 1.24 -19.57 -28.30
C SER A 548 -0.21 -19.11 -28.51
N ALA A 549 -0.76 -18.37 -27.56
CA ALA A 549 -2.10 -17.77 -27.59
C ALA A 549 -2.03 -16.34 -28.15
N TYR A 550 -1.90 -16.23 -29.47
CA TYR A 550 -1.41 -15.06 -30.21
C TYR A 550 -2.25 -13.77 -30.15
N THR A 551 -3.33 -13.68 -29.35
CA THR A 551 -4.25 -12.51 -29.40
C THR A 551 -4.81 -12.00 -28.07
N ARG A 552 -4.70 -12.74 -26.96
CA ARG A 552 -5.30 -12.32 -25.66
C ARG A 552 -4.37 -12.37 -24.47
N LEU A 553 -3.38 -13.25 -24.50
CA LEU A 553 -2.52 -13.54 -23.36
C LEU A 553 -1.08 -13.10 -23.54
N THR A 554 -0.70 -12.51 -24.68
CA THR A 554 0.68 -12.08 -24.91
C THR A 554 0.95 -10.88 -24.00
N PRO A 555 1.57 -11.08 -22.83
CA PRO A 555 1.90 -9.96 -21.97
C PRO A 555 2.98 -9.20 -22.74
N ARG A 556 3.03 -7.89 -22.61
CA ARG A 556 4.25 -7.15 -22.93
C ARG A 556 5.26 -7.40 -21.81
N LEU A 557 5.57 -8.67 -21.59
CA LEU A 557 6.51 -9.15 -20.59
C LEU A 557 7.85 -8.56 -20.99
N THR A 558 8.21 -7.48 -20.32
CA THR A 558 9.29 -6.58 -20.76
C THR A 558 10.58 -6.98 -20.07
N CYS A 559 10.50 -7.49 -18.82
CA CYS A 559 11.67 -7.90 -18.05
C CYS A 559 11.39 -9.07 -17.10
N ILE A 560 12.33 -10.03 -17.02
CA ILE A 560 12.43 -11.02 -15.96
C ILE A 560 13.61 -10.60 -15.06
N TYR A 561 13.37 -10.45 -13.77
CA TYR A 561 14.40 -10.14 -12.76
C TYR A 561 14.63 -11.39 -11.89
N ALA A 562 15.81 -11.99 -12.01
CA ALA A 562 16.20 -13.15 -11.22
C ALA A 562 16.95 -12.71 -9.95
N HIS A 563 16.44 -13.09 -8.78
CA HIS A 563 17.00 -12.83 -7.46
C HIS A 563 17.49 -14.14 -6.84
N GLY A 564 18.59 -14.11 -6.09
CA GLY A 564 19.15 -15.30 -5.43
C GLY A 564 20.16 -16.10 -6.28
N PRO A 565 20.67 -17.23 -5.76
CA PRO A 565 21.78 -17.97 -6.35
C PRO A 565 21.36 -18.87 -7.52
N TRP A 566 21.08 -18.25 -8.68
CA TRP A 566 20.94 -18.97 -9.94
C TRP A 566 22.31 -19.35 -10.50
N THR A 567 22.46 -20.58 -10.96
CA THR A 567 23.66 -20.99 -11.69
C THR A 567 23.77 -20.24 -13.02
N PRO A 568 24.98 -20.12 -13.61
CA PRO A 568 25.15 -19.50 -14.92
C PRO A 568 24.37 -20.19 -16.05
N ALA A 569 24.12 -21.50 -15.93
CA ALA A 569 23.29 -22.24 -16.88
C ALA A 569 21.81 -21.86 -16.76
N GLU A 570 21.28 -21.81 -15.53
CA GLU A 570 19.90 -21.41 -15.27
C GLU A 570 19.66 -19.94 -15.66
N THR A 571 20.61 -19.04 -15.35
CA THR A 571 20.53 -17.62 -15.73
C THR A 571 20.46 -17.43 -17.25
N ARG A 572 21.25 -18.20 -18.02
CA ARG A 572 21.16 -18.20 -19.48
C ARG A 572 19.81 -18.70 -19.97
N MET A 573 19.26 -19.73 -19.32
CA MET A 573 17.92 -20.23 -19.65
C MET A 573 16.81 -19.21 -19.35
N LEU A 574 16.93 -18.46 -18.25
CA LEU A 574 16.02 -17.33 -17.92
C LEU A 574 16.13 -16.18 -18.94
N ALA A 575 17.33 -15.87 -19.41
CA ALA A 575 17.52 -14.90 -20.50
C ALA A 575 16.88 -15.39 -21.81
N ASP A 576 17.07 -16.68 -22.14
CA ASP A 576 16.45 -17.32 -23.31
C ASP A 576 14.92 -17.32 -23.23
N LEU A 577 14.32 -17.52 -22.05
CA LEU A 577 12.87 -17.39 -21.84
C LEU A 577 12.36 -16.02 -22.29
N THR A 578 13.11 -14.95 -22.02
CA THR A 578 12.70 -13.59 -22.33
C THR A 578 12.59 -13.34 -23.84
N HIS A 579 13.43 -13.98 -24.66
CA HIS A 579 13.53 -13.65 -26.09
C HIS A 579 13.16 -14.78 -27.05
N SER A 580 13.00 -16.03 -26.59
CA SER A 580 12.80 -17.17 -27.48
C SER A 580 11.37 -17.32 -28.02
N PRO A 581 11.20 -17.69 -29.30
CA PRO A 581 9.88 -17.96 -29.87
C PRO A 581 9.23 -19.20 -29.22
N PRO A 582 7.87 -19.33 -29.26
CA PRO A 582 7.16 -20.44 -28.63
C PRO A 582 7.65 -21.84 -29.06
N SER A 583 8.05 -21.99 -30.32
CA SER A 583 8.57 -23.26 -30.85
C SER A 583 9.87 -23.69 -30.18
N ARG A 584 10.77 -22.73 -29.92
CA ARG A 584 12.03 -22.97 -29.20
C ARG A 584 11.77 -23.27 -27.73
N LEU A 585 10.85 -22.56 -27.10
CA LEU A 585 10.47 -22.80 -25.70
C LEU A 585 9.89 -24.22 -25.49
N ARG A 586 9.07 -24.71 -26.43
CA ARG A 586 8.58 -26.09 -26.38
C ARG A 586 9.67 -27.12 -26.58
N ALA A 587 10.68 -26.85 -27.40
CA ALA A 587 11.80 -27.76 -27.62
C ALA A 587 12.71 -27.87 -26.39
N LEU A 588 12.70 -26.87 -25.51
CA LEU A 588 13.45 -26.86 -24.25
C LEU A 588 12.73 -27.62 -23.11
N LEU A 589 11.43 -27.90 -23.24
CA LEU A 589 10.72 -28.80 -22.32
C LEU A 589 11.02 -30.27 -22.70
N PRO A 590 11.49 -31.11 -21.77
CA PRO A 590 11.66 -32.54 -22.03
C PRO A 590 10.35 -33.15 -22.53
N ARG A 591 10.41 -33.97 -23.58
CA ARG A 591 9.20 -34.52 -24.24
C ARG A 591 8.31 -35.33 -23.29
N GLU A 592 8.91 -35.95 -22.29
CA GLU A 592 8.23 -36.78 -21.28
C GLU A 592 7.79 -35.98 -20.05
N HIS A 593 8.03 -34.65 -20.01
CA HIS A 593 7.69 -33.83 -18.85
C HIS A 593 6.16 -33.68 -18.71
N PRO A 594 5.56 -33.87 -17.53
CA PRO A 594 4.10 -33.85 -17.33
C PRO A 594 3.44 -32.53 -17.75
N LEU A 595 4.16 -31.41 -17.64
CA LEU A 595 3.67 -30.09 -18.07
C LEU A 595 3.48 -29.97 -19.58
N VAL A 596 4.10 -30.82 -20.41
CA VAL A 596 3.90 -30.79 -21.88
C VAL A 596 2.42 -31.01 -22.21
N HIS A 597 1.79 -31.99 -21.56
CA HIS A 597 0.35 -32.26 -21.74
C HIS A 597 -0.50 -31.06 -21.27
N VAL A 598 -0.14 -30.44 -20.14
CA VAL A 598 -0.82 -29.25 -19.61
C VAL A 598 -0.72 -28.07 -20.59
N VAL A 599 0.47 -27.81 -21.17
CA VAL A 599 0.69 -26.77 -22.19
C VAL A 599 -0.17 -27.03 -23.41
N HIS A 600 -0.18 -28.25 -23.94
CA HIS A 600 -0.99 -28.60 -25.12
C HIS A 600 -2.48 -28.41 -24.86
N ARG A 601 -2.98 -28.92 -23.73
CA ARG A 601 -4.38 -28.79 -23.31
C ARG A 601 -4.79 -27.33 -23.13
N THR A 602 -3.97 -26.55 -22.44
CA THR A 602 -4.24 -25.13 -22.14
C THR A 602 -4.20 -24.29 -23.40
N VAL A 603 -3.20 -24.48 -24.27
CA VAL A 603 -3.13 -23.78 -25.56
C VAL A 603 -4.31 -24.12 -26.46
N ALA A 604 -4.74 -25.39 -26.48
CA ALA A 604 -5.94 -25.79 -27.22
C ALA A 604 -7.20 -25.14 -26.64
N HIS A 605 -7.35 -25.12 -25.31
CA HIS A 605 -8.48 -24.51 -24.61
C HIS A 605 -8.56 -23.00 -24.85
N VAL A 606 -7.44 -22.29 -24.73
CA VAL A 606 -7.34 -20.84 -25.00
C VAL A 606 -7.65 -20.52 -26.47
N ARG A 607 -7.22 -21.38 -27.41
CA ARG A 607 -7.55 -21.22 -28.84
C ARG A 607 -9.03 -21.49 -29.14
N ALA A 608 -9.64 -22.43 -28.43
CA ALA A 608 -11.05 -22.80 -28.59
C ALA A 608 -12.01 -21.77 -27.99
N ALA A 609 -11.58 -20.99 -26.99
CA ALA A 609 -12.34 -19.89 -26.43
C ALA A 609 -12.52 -18.74 -27.46
N HIS A 610 -13.54 -18.85 -28.31
CA HIS A 610 -13.95 -17.80 -29.25
C HIS A 610 -14.25 -16.48 -28.54
N PRO A 611 -14.08 -15.31 -29.20
CA PRO A 611 -14.46 -14.06 -28.60
C PRO A 611 -15.96 -14.06 -28.27
N PRO A 612 -16.38 -13.76 -27.02
CA PRO A 612 -17.79 -13.47 -26.80
C PRO A 612 -18.16 -12.30 -27.70
N ALA A 613 -19.31 -12.38 -28.35
CA ALA A 613 -19.88 -11.24 -29.06
C ALA A 613 -19.81 -10.02 -28.13
N PRO A 614 -19.40 -8.83 -28.63
CA PRO A 614 -19.14 -7.68 -27.77
C PRO A 614 -20.40 -7.34 -26.99
N ARG A 615 -20.42 -7.67 -25.70
CA ARG A 615 -21.47 -7.21 -24.79
C ARG A 615 -21.29 -5.71 -24.68
N ARG A 616 -22.34 -4.94 -24.96
CA ARG A 616 -22.30 -3.48 -24.91
C ARG A 616 -21.78 -3.06 -23.53
N PRO A 617 -20.63 -2.37 -23.44
CA PRO A 617 -20.11 -1.94 -22.15
C PRO A 617 -21.08 -0.93 -21.54
N THR A 618 -21.29 -1.04 -20.23
CA THR A 618 -22.10 -0.10 -19.48
C THR A 618 -21.48 1.30 -19.56
N THR A 619 -22.29 2.34 -19.40
CA THR A 619 -21.81 3.73 -19.45
C THR A 619 -20.71 3.99 -18.41
N GLN A 620 -20.78 3.33 -17.25
CA GLN A 620 -19.78 3.42 -16.18
C GLN A 620 -18.45 2.76 -16.57
N GLU A 621 -18.47 1.60 -17.22
CA GLU A 621 -17.27 0.94 -17.75
C GLU A 621 -16.64 1.76 -18.88
N LYS A 622 -17.44 2.35 -19.78
CA LYS A 622 -16.93 3.24 -20.83
C LYS A 622 -16.21 4.45 -20.25
N ILE A 623 -16.73 5.03 -19.17
CA ILE A 623 -16.12 6.19 -18.50
C ILE A 623 -14.84 5.78 -17.79
N ARG A 624 -14.85 4.68 -17.03
CA ARG A 624 -13.66 4.15 -16.35
C ARG A 624 -12.54 3.83 -17.35
N ASP A 625 -12.89 3.14 -18.42
CA ASP A 625 -11.95 2.71 -19.46
C ASP A 625 -11.43 3.91 -20.29
N ALA A 626 -12.25 4.94 -20.50
CA ALA A 626 -11.80 6.21 -21.08
C ALA A 626 -10.82 6.97 -20.17
N LEU A 627 -11.09 7.05 -18.87
CA LEU A 627 -10.23 7.72 -17.89
C LEU A 627 -8.88 6.98 -17.71
N SER A 628 -8.90 5.65 -17.66
CA SER A 628 -7.68 4.83 -17.61
C SER A 628 -6.83 4.98 -18.87
N ARG A 629 -7.45 5.03 -20.06
CA ARG A 629 -6.74 5.29 -21.32
C ARG A 629 -6.08 6.67 -21.35
N VAL A 630 -6.74 7.71 -20.82
CA VAL A 630 -6.17 9.06 -20.73
C VAL A 630 -4.97 9.10 -19.79
N ALA A 631 -5.06 8.46 -18.62
CA ALA A 631 -3.96 8.38 -17.67
C ALA A 631 -2.73 7.63 -18.24
N HIS A 632 -2.96 6.49 -18.90
CA HIS A 632 -1.91 5.70 -19.52
C HIS A 632 -1.22 6.44 -20.69
N LEU A 633 -1.99 7.15 -21.53
CA LEU A 633 -1.43 7.95 -22.62
C LEU A 633 -0.57 9.13 -22.11
N HIS A 634 -0.96 9.75 -21.00
CA HIS A 634 -0.16 10.79 -20.35
C HIS A 634 1.15 10.26 -19.76
N LEU A 635 1.12 9.10 -19.09
CA LEU A 635 2.32 8.42 -18.58
C LEU A 635 3.28 8.04 -19.72
N LYS A 636 2.74 7.48 -20.82
CA LYS A 636 3.51 7.12 -22.01
C LYS A 636 4.18 8.33 -22.66
N ARG A 637 3.46 9.46 -22.80
CA ARG A 637 4.02 10.71 -23.33
C ARG A 637 5.14 11.24 -22.45
N ARG A 638 4.99 11.16 -21.13
CA ARG A 638 6.03 11.60 -20.21
C ARG A 638 7.28 10.74 -20.32
N ALA A 639 7.13 9.41 -20.37
CA ALA A 639 8.25 8.50 -20.59
C ALA A 639 8.98 8.77 -21.92
N GLN A 640 8.23 9.05 -23.00
CA GLN A 640 8.79 9.44 -24.29
C GLN A 640 9.52 10.79 -24.23
N HIS A 641 8.96 11.80 -23.55
CA HIS A 641 9.63 13.09 -23.37
C HIS A 641 10.89 12.99 -22.52
N THR A 642 10.90 12.19 -21.44
CA THR A 642 12.09 11.96 -20.61
C THR A 642 13.17 11.21 -21.40
N SER A 643 12.78 10.21 -22.20
CA SER A 643 13.69 9.49 -23.09
C SER A 643 14.28 10.40 -24.18
N MET A 644 13.48 11.27 -24.79
CA MET A 644 13.97 12.26 -25.77
C MET A 644 14.88 13.31 -25.12
N ALA A 645 14.56 13.79 -23.92
CA ALA A 645 15.39 14.74 -23.19
C ALA A 645 16.75 14.12 -22.82
N HIS A 646 16.75 12.87 -22.35
CA HIS A 646 17.97 12.12 -22.06
C HIS A 646 18.78 11.82 -23.33
N ALA A 647 18.13 11.48 -24.46
CA ALA A 647 18.82 11.29 -25.73
C ALA A 647 19.45 12.60 -26.24
N HIS A 648 18.76 13.73 -26.06
CA HIS A 648 19.29 15.04 -26.39
C HIS A 648 20.46 15.45 -25.48
N GLU A 649 20.39 15.16 -24.18
CA GLU A 649 21.48 15.40 -23.23
C GLU A 649 22.71 14.53 -23.56
N MET A 650 22.51 13.26 -23.92
CA MET A 650 23.58 12.38 -24.37
C MET A 650 24.20 12.84 -25.70
N ALA A 651 23.40 13.34 -26.64
CA ALA A 651 23.89 13.93 -27.87
C ALA A 651 24.72 15.21 -27.61
N MET A 652 24.26 16.08 -26.71
CA MET A 652 25.01 17.28 -26.30
C MET A 652 26.33 16.92 -25.60
N ARG A 653 26.35 15.90 -24.73
CA ARG A 653 27.59 15.43 -24.09
C ARG A 653 28.55 14.79 -25.08
N SER A 654 28.04 14.03 -26.05
CA SER A 654 28.82 13.45 -27.15
C SER A 654 29.43 14.56 -28.03
N ASP A 655 28.66 15.58 -28.38
CA ASP A 655 29.14 16.74 -29.14
C ASP A 655 30.17 17.56 -28.34
N GLU A 656 30.02 17.63 -27.01
CA GLU A 656 30.98 18.28 -26.12
C GLU A 656 32.28 17.45 -25.98
N GLU A 657 32.20 16.13 -25.94
CA GLU A 657 33.36 15.22 -25.96
C GLU A 657 34.08 15.23 -27.32
N ILE A 658 33.34 15.27 -28.43
CA ILE A 658 33.89 15.43 -29.79
C ILE A 658 34.55 16.81 -29.92
N SER A 659 33.93 17.86 -29.36
CA SER A 659 34.52 19.22 -29.34
C SER A 659 35.77 19.30 -28.46
N ARG A 660 35.83 18.56 -27.35
CA ARG A 660 37.04 18.47 -26.50
C ARG A 660 38.14 17.63 -27.15
N SER A 661 37.79 16.62 -27.93
CA SER A 661 38.72 15.77 -28.69
C SER A 661 39.29 16.48 -29.92
N ALA A 662 38.52 17.36 -30.56
CA ALA A 662 38.92 18.10 -31.76
C ALA A 662 39.73 19.39 -31.48
N PHE A 663 40.00 19.72 -30.22
CA PHE A 663 40.71 20.94 -29.83
C PHE A 663 42.22 20.73 -29.64
N ASP A 664 42.90 20.28 -30.70
CA ASP A 664 44.30 20.64 -30.89
C ASP A 664 44.62 20.84 -32.37
N THR A 665 44.49 22.08 -32.83
CA THR A 665 45.33 22.68 -33.88
C THR A 665 44.97 24.15 -34.05
N ARG A 666 45.99 25.00 -33.92
CA ARG A 666 45.96 26.47 -33.97
C ARG A 666 45.48 27.08 -35.30
N GLU A 667 45.17 26.26 -36.30
CA GLU A 667 45.00 26.68 -37.70
C GLU A 667 43.56 27.06 -38.06
N MET A 668 42.56 26.52 -37.35
CA MET A 668 41.12 26.80 -37.62
C MET A 668 40.62 28.15 -37.10
N ARG A 669 41.30 28.75 -36.09
CA ARG A 669 40.96 30.10 -35.61
C ARG A 669 41.25 31.17 -36.65
N ARG A 670 42.19 30.95 -37.56
CA ARG A 670 42.60 31.95 -38.57
C ARG A 670 41.62 32.02 -39.75
N THR A 671 41.04 30.88 -40.14
CA THR A 671 40.03 30.77 -41.20
C THR A 671 38.66 31.28 -40.78
N PHE A 672 38.26 31.12 -39.50
CA PHE A 672 36.96 31.57 -39.01
C PHE A 672 36.83 33.10 -38.91
N THR A 673 37.90 33.81 -38.51
CA THR A 673 37.92 35.29 -38.50
C THR A 673 37.87 35.90 -39.91
N ASN A 674 38.44 35.22 -40.92
CA ASN A 674 38.41 35.69 -42.30
C ASN A 674 37.05 35.46 -42.98
N ALA A 675 36.33 34.39 -42.60
CA ALA A 675 34.98 34.12 -43.10
C ALA A 675 33.92 35.08 -42.53
N LEU A 676 34.06 35.51 -41.27
CA LEU A 676 33.13 36.46 -40.63
C LEU A 676 33.25 37.90 -41.20
N ALA A 677 34.45 38.28 -41.66
CA ALA A 677 34.70 39.56 -42.32
C ALA A 677 34.09 39.63 -43.74
N HIS A 678 33.85 38.48 -44.38
CA HIS A 678 33.24 38.41 -45.71
C HIS A 678 31.71 38.43 -45.69
N LEU A 679 31.09 37.95 -44.60
CA LEU A 679 29.62 37.88 -44.44
C LEU A 679 28.97 39.19 -43.98
N THR A 680 29.75 40.13 -43.43
CA THR A 680 29.25 41.44 -42.99
C THR A 680 29.22 42.51 -44.10
N ARG A 681 29.72 42.21 -45.31
CA ARG A 681 29.72 43.15 -46.47
C ARG A 681 28.62 42.93 -47.52
N SER A 682 27.72 41.95 -47.36
CA SER A 682 26.77 41.57 -48.42
C SER A 682 25.28 41.60 -48.02
N LYS A 683 24.84 42.60 -47.24
CA LYS A 683 23.41 42.93 -47.08
C LYS A 683 23.18 44.44 -46.97
N ALA A 684 23.37 45.13 -48.08
CA ALA A 684 22.82 46.47 -48.31
C ALA A 684 22.37 46.56 -49.76
N SER A 685 21.15 46.12 -50.07
CA SER A 685 20.36 46.55 -51.24
C SER A 685 19.04 45.77 -51.32
N ARG A 686 17.99 46.47 -51.76
CA ARG A 686 16.62 46.02 -52.11
C ARG A 686 15.58 45.94 -51.00
N ASN A 687 14.88 47.06 -50.89
CA ASN A 687 13.57 47.22 -50.27
C ASN A 687 12.56 47.52 -51.40
N PRO A 688 11.40 46.83 -51.51
CA PRO A 688 10.25 47.41 -52.21
C PRO A 688 9.06 47.62 -51.26
N LYS A 689 8.53 48.85 -51.32
CA LYS A 689 7.31 49.35 -50.66
C LYS A 689 6.08 48.48 -50.97
N PRO A 690 5.10 48.35 -50.06
CA PRO A 690 3.73 48.08 -50.43
C PRO A 690 2.88 49.37 -50.41
N LYS A 691 2.02 49.46 -51.42
CA LYS A 691 1.09 50.55 -51.73
C LYS A 691 -0.13 50.52 -50.81
N ALA A 692 -0.64 51.72 -50.53
CA ALA A 692 -1.95 51.99 -49.94
C ALA A 692 -3.11 51.65 -50.91
N ARG A 693 -4.23 51.18 -50.37
CA ARG A 693 -5.59 51.25 -50.93
C ARG A 693 -6.59 51.04 -49.78
N THR A 694 -7.19 52.11 -49.26
CA THR A 694 -8.53 52.67 -49.56
C THR A 694 -9.70 51.74 -49.23
N VAL A 695 -10.41 52.16 -48.18
CA VAL A 695 -11.79 51.84 -47.75
C VAL A 695 -12.80 52.29 -48.83
N PRO A 696 -14.02 51.74 -48.84
CA PRO A 696 -15.17 52.63 -48.75
C PRO A 696 -16.22 52.19 -47.70
N ALA A 697 -16.87 53.20 -47.16
CA ALA A 697 -17.94 53.15 -46.16
C ALA A 697 -19.32 53.05 -46.81
N ALA A 698 -20.29 52.48 -46.08
CA ALA A 698 -21.69 52.93 -46.02
C ALA A 698 -22.45 52.16 -44.92
N ALA A 699 -23.16 52.90 -44.05
CA ALA A 699 -24.03 52.45 -42.95
C ALA A 699 -25.52 52.51 -43.42
N PRO A 700 -26.58 52.74 -42.59
CA PRO A 700 -26.90 52.43 -41.17
C PRO A 700 -28.38 51.90 -40.96
N TRP A 701 -28.85 51.88 -39.69
CA TRP A 701 -30.24 51.96 -39.09
C TRP A 701 -30.53 50.78 -38.13
N PHE A 702 -31.13 50.85 -36.92
CA PHE A 702 -31.71 51.86 -35.99
C PHE A 702 -31.72 51.22 -34.55
N VAL A 703 -31.34 51.89 -33.44
CA VAL A 703 -32.19 52.44 -32.31
C VAL A 703 -32.93 51.37 -31.46
N SER A 704 -33.07 51.35 -30.12
CA SER A 704 -32.70 52.10 -28.90
C SER A 704 -32.92 51.12 -27.71
N THR A 705 -32.35 51.26 -26.51
CA THR A 705 -32.81 52.18 -25.43
C THR A 705 -31.72 52.36 -24.36
N ARG A 706 -31.77 53.53 -23.70
CA ARG A 706 -30.84 54.01 -22.67
C ARG A 706 -31.63 54.48 -21.44
N ARG A 707 -30.93 54.49 -20.29
CA ARG A 707 -31.16 55.23 -19.00
C ARG A 707 -32.12 54.57 -18.00
N ALA A 708 -31.91 54.66 -16.68
CA ALA A 708 -31.09 55.50 -15.79
C ALA A 708 -30.58 54.63 -14.59
N THR A 709 -29.65 54.99 -13.69
CA THR A 709 -29.45 56.25 -12.94
C THR A 709 -28.07 56.24 -12.26
N ALA A 710 -27.49 57.42 -12.02
CA ALA A 710 -26.18 57.65 -11.40
C ALA A 710 -26.33 58.35 -10.03
N LEU A 711 -25.34 58.16 -9.14
CA LEU A 711 -24.90 59.01 -7.99
C LEU A 711 -23.45 58.54 -7.67
N VAL A 712 -22.35 59.23 -8.02
CA VAL A 712 -21.72 60.46 -7.45
C VAL A 712 -21.22 60.24 -6.00
N VAL A 713 -19.93 59.87 -5.80
CA VAL A 713 -18.72 60.67 -5.44
C VAL A 713 -18.39 60.55 -3.94
N GLU A 714 -17.16 60.13 -3.60
CA GLU A 714 -16.16 60.91 -2.85
C GLU A 714 -14.84 60.11 -2.78
N ALA A 715 -13.71 60.81 -2.93
CA ALA A 715 -12.35 60.30 -3.00
C ALA A 715 -11.47 60.95 -1.93
N ARG A 716 -10.43 60.25 -1.43
CA ARG A 716 -9.08 60.73 -1.00
C ARG A 716 -8.38 59.58 -0.27
N ARG A 717 -7.23 59.01 -0.67
CA ARG A 717 -5.88 59.50 -1.02
C ARG A 717 -5.17 60.25 0.11
N ASN A 718 -4.12 59.61 0.65
CA ASN A 718 -2.80 60.11 1.13
C ASN A 718 -2.27 59.09 2.18
N ALA A 719 -1.00 58.71 2.31
CA ALA A 719 0.27 59.26 1.85
C ALA A 719 1.38 58.16 1.85
N ARG A 720 2.41 58.35 1.01
CA ARG A 720 3.78 57.84 1.24
C ARG A 720 4.48 58.73 2.28
N PRO A 721 5.51 58.27 3.00
CA PRO A 721 6.91 58.66 2.66
C PRO A 721 7.93 57.53 2.96
N SER A 722 8.97 57.28 2.14
CA SER A 722 10.31 57.93 1.99
C SER A 722 11.45 57.18 2.72
N ARG A 723 12.58 57.13 2.04
CA ARG A 723 13.84 56.42 2.33
C ARG A 723 14.79 57.24 3.22
N ALA A 724 15.67 56.49 3.91
CA ALA A 724 17.08 56.75 4.22
C ALA A 724 17.46 57.64 5.42
N ILE A 725 18.16 57.04 6.40
CA ILE A 725 19.42 57.50 7.02
C ILE A 725 20.23 56.26 7.50
N ALA A 726 21.53 56.21 7.21
CA ALA A 726 22.59 55.40 7.87
C ALA A 726 23.62 56.42 8.45
N PRO A 727 24.75 56.10 9.14
CA PRO A 727 25.40 54.79 9.40
C PRO A 727 26.16 54.66 10.77
N ALA A 728 26.99 53.60 10.88
CA ALA A 728 28.28 53.48 11.60
C ALA A 728 28.34 52.83 13.01
N MET A 729 28.98 51.66 13.11
CA MET A 729 30.38 51.52 13.57
C MET A 729 30.93 50.08 13.42
N ARG A 730 32.11 49.96 12.81
CA ARG A 730 33.03 48.80 12.82
C ARG A 730 34.04 48.97 13.96
N ARG A 731 34.56 47.88 14.55
CA ARG A 731 35.99 47.51 14.69
C ARG A 731 36.14 46.17 15.46
N ILE A 732 36.78 45.14 14.86
CA ILE A 732 38.16 44.59 15.11
C ILE A 732 38.20 43.70 16.38
N ALA A 733 38.75 42.48 16.49
CA ALA A 733 39.82 41.70 15.83
C ALA A 733 39.55 40.19 16.09
N SER A 734 39.70 39.24 15.16
CA SER A 734 40.91 38.51 14.74
C SER A 734 41.79 37.91 15.86
N GLY A 735 41.88 36.58 15.93
CA GLY A 735 42.87 35.84 16.72
C GLY A 735 42.91 34.35 16.35
N ASN A 736 43.90 33.97 15.54
CA ASN A 736 44.22 32.61 15.12
C ASN A 736 45.17 31.92 16.12
N SER A 737 45.13 30.57 16.12
CA SER A 737 46.26 29.63 16.35
C SER A 737 46.56 29.11 17.78
N PRO A 738 47.30 27.98 17.92
CA PRO A 738 46.82 26.78 18.62
C PRO A 738 47.77 26.38 19.77
N ARG A 739 47.46 25.34 20.56
CA ARG A 739 48.49 24.55 21.26
C ARG A 739 47.96 23.23 21.82
N ARG A 740 48.72 22.17 21.52
CA ARG A 740 48.75 20.85 22.17
C ARG A 740 49.28 20.96 23.60
N LEU A 741 48.87 20.01 24.46
CA LEU A 741 49.62 19.28 25.52
C LEU A 741 48.56 18.39 26.23
N SER A 742 48.51 17.07 26.06
CA SER A 742 49.27 16.03 26.78
C SER A 742 49.43 16.29 28.28
N ILE A 743 48.82 15.46 29.14
CA ILE A 743 49.53 14.53 30.06
C ILE A 743 48.52 13.65 30.83
N SER A 744 48.93 12.38 30.92
CA SER A 744 48.50 11.23 31.73
C SER A 744 48.22 11.51 33.21
N ALA A 745 47.34 10.72 33.85
CA ALA A 745 47.72 9.77 34.92
C ALA A 745 46.55 9.31 35.82
N TYR A 746 46.43 7.98 35.93
CA TYR A 746 46.18 7.16 37.12
C TYR A 746 44.82 7.14 37.88
N PHE A 747 44.26 5.91 37.90
CA PHE A 747 43.41 5.17 38.88
C PHE A 747 43.68 5.50 40.38
N PRO A 748 42.94 4.95 41.38
CA PRO A 748 41.59 4.32 41.42
C PRO A 748 40.70 4.66 42.64
N VAL A 749 39.43 4.20 42.53
CA VAL A 749 38.62 3.44 43.52
C VAL A 749 38.99 3.56 45.01
N ARG A 750 38.02 4.00 45.83
CA ARG A 750 37.80 3.44 47.17
C ARG A 750 36.32 3.44 47.56
N ARG A 751 35.82 2.24 47.90
CA ARG A 751 34.58 1.96 48.63
C ARG A 751 34.65 2.59 50.03
N GLY A 752 33.51 3.04 50.54
CA GLY A 752 33.30 3.38 51.94
C GLY A 752 31.80 3.41 52.27
N SER A 753 31.36 2.36 52.96
CA SER A 753 30.03 2.21 53.59
C SER A 753 30.03 2.90 54.96
N LEU A 754 28.88 3.46 55.36
CA LEU A 754 28.17 3.22 56.64
C LEU A 754 27.38 4.44 57.15
N SER A 755 26.12 4.16 57.55
CA SER A 755 25.34 4.77 58.67
C SER A 755 24.96 6.25 58.56
N SER A 756 23.81 6.77 58.99
CA SER A 756 22.62 6.30 59.73
C SER A 756 21.72 7.55 59.92
N PHE A 757 20.40 7.39 60.06
CA PHE A 757 19.52 8.00 61.09
C PHE A 757 18.05 8.07 60.65
N PHE A 758 17.20 7.35 61.39
CA PHE A 758 15.75 7.47 61.50
C PHE A 758 15.38 8.57 62.54
N PRO A 759 14.12 9.08 62.60
CA PRO A 759 13.13 8.44 63.47
C PRO A 759 11.68 8.35 62.95
N LEU A 760 10.99 7.42 63.60
CA LEU A 760 9.61 6.92 63.52
C LEU A 760 8.49 7.93 63.85
N SER A 761 7.27 7.65 63.35
CA SER A 761 6.06 7.48 64.20
C SER A 761 4.92 6.78 63.43
N ALA A 762 4.37 5.73 64.05
CA ALA A 762 3.15 5.00 63.66
C ALA A 762 1.95 5.46 64.52
N PRO A 763 0.72 4.93 64.32
CA PRO A 763 0.39 3.65 64.98
C PRO A 763 -0.46 2.65 64.15
N MET A 764 -0.29 1.38 64.52
CA MET A 764 -1.02 0.18 64.07
C MET A 764 -2.43 0.05 64.66
N LEU A 765 -3.31 -0.63 63.93
CA LEU A 765 -4.34 -1.51 64.48
C LEU A 765 -4.18 -2.90 63.84
N SER A 766 -4.07 -3.92 64.68
CA SER A 766 -3.89 -5.33 64.34
C SER A 766 -5.17 -6.11 64.61
N PHE A 767 -5.56 -6.98 63.68
CA PHE A 767 -6.40 -8.16 63.96
C PHE A 767 -5.71 -9.40 63.40
N SER A 768 -5.64 -10.44 64.22
CA SER A 768 -5.03 -11.73 63.93
C SER A 768 -6.06 -12.83 64.14
N LEU A 769 -6.23 -13.72 63.15
CA LEU A 769 -6.74 -15.08 63.34
C LEU A 769 -6.00 -16.05 62.38
N PRO A 770 -5.84 -17.34 62.74
CA PRO A 770 -4.81 -18.23 62.16
C PRO A 770 -5.38 -19.26 61.18
N CYS A 771 -4.56 -19.68 60.20
CA CYS A 771 -4.73 -20.94 59.45
C CYS A 771 -3.35 -21.50 59.02
N PRO A 772 -3.24 -22.82 58.77
CA PRO A 772 -2.00 -23.60 58.97
C PRO A 772 -1.07 -23.63 57.75
N PRO A 773 0.20 -24.08 57.91
CA PRO A 773 1.14 -24.19 56.82
C PRO A 773 1.00 -25.54 56.10
N GLU A 774 0.71 -25.51 54.80
CA GLU A 774 0.97 -26.64 53.91
C GLU A 774 2.34 -26.48 53.24
N THR A 775 3.12 -27.54 53.43
CA THR A 775 4.45 -27.81 52.90
C THR A 775 4.45 -27.83 51.37
N VAL A 776 5.22 -26.93 50.73
CA VAL A 776 5.56 -27.04 49.31
C VAL A 776 6.99 -27.59 49.19
N THR A 777 7.08 -28.82 48.69
CA THR A 777 8.32 -29.51 48.35
C THR A 777 8.86 -28.94 47.03
N LEU A 778 9.97 -28.20 47.11
CA LEU A 778 10.72 -27.70 45.96
C LEU A 778 11.60 -28.82 45.39
N ILE A 779 11.24 -29.37 44.23
CA ILE A 779 12.10 -30.24 43.44
C ILE A 779 12.97 -29.34 42.57
N VAL A 780 14.24 -29.17 42.97
CA VAL A 780 15.29 -28.57 42.14
C VAL A 780 15.84 -29.65 41.23
N VAL A 781 15.56 -29.56 39.93
CA VAL A 781 16.26 -30.35 38.90
C VAL A 781 17.45 -29.52 38.42
N ASP A 782 18.64 -29.93 38.87
CA ASP A 782 19.93 -29.42 38.45
C ASP A 782 20.37 -30.17 37.16
N GLN A 783 20.56 -29.43 36.06
CA GLN A 783 21.28 -29.94 34.89
C GLN A 783 22.37 -28.94 34.48
N THR A 784 23.54 -29.13 35.07
CA THR A 784 24.80 -28.60 34.55
C THR A 784 25.23 -29.37 33.31
N MET A 785 25.36 -28.70 32.15
CA MET A 785 26.21 -29.18 31.06
C MET A 785 27.29 -28.15 30.75
N LYS A 786 28.55 -28.59 30.94
CA LYS A 786 29.80 -27.90 30.60
C LYS A 786 29.95 -27.82 29.08
N VAL A 787 30.27 -26.63 28.56
CA VAL A 787 30.92 -26.48 27.24
C VAL A 787 32.17 -25.63 27.41
N GLY A 788 33.31 -26.21 27.03
CA GLY A 788 34.64 -25.62 27.12
C GLY A 788 34.90 -24.55 26.08
N GLN A 789 35.67 -23.54 26.48
CA GLN A 789 36.22 -22.49 25.64
C GLN A 789 37.39 -23.01 24.78
N THR A 790 37.46 -22.58 23.52
CA THR A 790 38.72 -22.24 22.85
C THR A 790 38.51 -20.98 21.99
N LEU A 791 39.22 -19.91 22.37
CA LEU A 791 39.32 -18.63 21.70
C LEU A 791 40.35 -18.71 20.56
N GLY A 792 39.95 -18.29 19.36
CA GLY A 792 40.84 -17.99 18.23
C GLY A 792 40.45 -16.65 17.61
N THR A 793 41.14 -15.58 18.03
CA THR A 793 40.96 -14.21 17.52
C THR A 793 41.48 -14.07 16.09
N ARG A 794 40.62 -13.62 15.16
CA ARG A 794 41.03 -12.86 13.97
C ARG A 794 40.05 -11.71 13.72
N ALA A 795 40.58 -10.50 13.77
CA ALA A 795 39.92 -9.27 13.37
C ALA A 795 39.63 -9.29 11.85
N VAL A 796 38.37 -9.03 11.48
CA VAL A 796 37.96 -8.73 10.11
C VAL A 796 37.24 -7.38 10.12
N SER A 797 37.59 -6.53 9.17
CA SER A 797 37.27 -5.12 9.05
C SER A 797 35.79 -4.83 8.76
N VAL A 798 35.28 -3.77 9.39
CA VAL A 798 33.87 -3.30 9.43
C VAL A 798 33.43 -2.52 8.18
N TRP A 799 33.91 -2.86 6.97
CA TRP A 799 33.63 -2.02 5.78
C TRP A 799 32.82 -2.70 4.64
N THR A 800 32.21 -3.86 4.87
CA THR A 800 31.44 -4.58 3.83
C THR A 800 29.96 -4.85 4.14
N ALA A 801 29.44 -4.42 5.30
CA ALA A 801 28.05 -4.73 5.71
C ALA A 801 26.99 -3.70 5.27
N TRP A 802 27.40 -2.53 4.75
CA TRP A 802 26.46 -1.45 4.37
C TRP A 802 25.52 -1.77 3.19
N PRO A 803 25.94 -2.52 2.14
CA PRO A 803 25.03 -2.90 1.06
C PRO A 803 23.97 -3.91 1.52
N LEU A 804 24.32 -4.81 2.46
CA LEU A 804 23.38 -5.79 3.01
C LEU A 804 22.31 -5.11 3.88
N TYR A 805 22.68 -4.09 4.65
CA TYR A 805 21.75 -3.29 5.44
C TYR A 805 20.77 -2.51 4.55
N LEU A 806 21.21 -1.94 3.43
CA LEU A 806 20.33 -1.25 2.48
C LEU A 806 19.37 -2.21 1.76
N ILE A 807 19.80 -3.44 1.47
CA ILE A 807 18.95 -4.47 0.86
C ILE A 807 17.92 -5.01 1.87
N LEU A 808 18.34 -5.30 3.10
CA LEU A 808 17.43 -5.74 4.17
C LEU A 808 16.45 -4.63 4.55
N PHE A 809 16.88 -3.37 4.58
CA PHE A 809 16.01 -2.21 4.83
C PHE A 809 14.99 -2.00 3.68
N SER A 810 15.39 -2.23 2.43
CA SER A 810 14.51 -2.14 1.26
C SER A 810 13.49 -3.29 1.20
N LEU A 811 13.90 -4.51 1.56
CA LEU A 811 13.03 -5.67 1.70
C LEU A 811 12.04 -5.49 2.86
N PHE A 812 12.50 -4.92 3.98
CA PHE A 812 11.66 -4.58 5.12
C PHE A 812 10.64 -3.48 4.79
N LEU A 813 11.03 -2.43 4.05
CA LEU A 813 10.08 -1.42 3.57
C LEU A 813 9.04 -2.01 2.61
N ALA A 814 9.46 -2.91 1.71
CA ALA A 814 8.55 -3.59 0.78
C ALA A 814 7.56 -4.51 1.50
N TYR A 815 8.04 -5.28 2.50
CA TYR A 815 7.21 -6.15 3.35
C TYR A 815 6.20 -5.36 4.19
N ARG A 816 6.61 -4.22 4.77
CA ARG A 816 5.71 -3.34 5.55
C ARG A 816 4.69 -2.61 4.67
N THR A 817 5.04 -2.28 3.42
CA THR A 817 4.08 -1.72 2.45
C THR A 817 3.04 -2.76 2.01
N LEU A 818 3.42 -4.05 1.95
CA LEU A 818 2.51 -5.16 1.67
C LEU A 818 1.52 -5.44 2.81
N LEU A 819 1.95 -5.34 4.08
CA LEU A 819 1.06 -5.52 5.24
C LEU A 819 0.04 -4.38 5.40
N LEU A 820 0.41 -3.14 5.07
CA LEU A 820 -0.48 -1.98 5.15
C LEU A 820 -1.55 -1.92 4.04
N TYR A 821 -1.37 -2.65 2.94
CA TYR A 821 -2.38 -2.77 1.87
C TYR A 821 -3.28 -4.01 2.00
N GLY A 822 -2.98 -4.93 2.93
CA GLY A 822 -3.75 -6.17 3.14
C GLY A 822 -4.94 -6.05 4.10
N SER A 823 -5.22 -4.87 4.67
CA SER A 823 -6.24 -4.65 5.70
C SER A 823 -7.36 -3.66 5.30
N HIS A 824 -7.66 -3.57 4.00
CA HIS A 824 -8.81 -2.83 3.48
C HIS A 824 -9.71 -3.68 2.57
#